data_AF-A0A513U7L5-F1
#
_entry.id   AF-A0A513U7L5-F1
#
_cell.length_a   1.000
_cell.length_b   1.000
_cell.length_c   1.000
_cell.angle_alpha   90.00
_cell.angle_beta   90.00
_cell.angle_gamma   90.00
#
_symmetry.space_group_name_H-M   'P 1'
#
loop_
_entity.id
_entity.type
_entity.pdbx_description
1 polymer ?
#
loop_
_entity_poly.entity_id
_entity_poly.type
_entity_poly.pdbx_seq_one_letter_code
_entity_poly.pdbx_strand_id
1 'polypeptide(L)'
;TVDGAGFDQTVNLANVAVALNAVITANVNNGINFNTPAGSFNGLFLNNANHLAVTVSEDTTLGFINNVAHNANFFNITLDAGKTLTITGQGITNVQAAATHNAQNIVAQFNGGAAIANNDLSGVGTIDFGAAASTLVFNLANPTTQKAPLILAGNALIANGANGTLNVTNGFIQVSDKSFATVKAINIGDGQGFMFNTNATNANALNLQAGGTTINFNGTDGTGRLVLLSKNGAATDFNVTGSLGGNLKGIIELNTVAVDGQLIANAGPANAVIGTNNGAGRAAGFVVSVDNGKVATIDGQVYAKDMVIQSANANGQVNFRHIVDVGIDGTTAFKTAASKVAITQNSNFGTTDFGNLAAQITVPNAMTLTGNFTGDASNPGNTAGVITFDANGTLASASADANVAVTNNITAIEASGVGVVQLSGTHTAELRLGNAGSVFKLADGTVINGKVNQTALVGGVLAAGAITLDGSATITGDIGNGGGGAALQGITLANDATKTLTLGGANIIGANGGTIDFQANGGTIKLTSTQNNIVVDCDLAIATDQTGVVDASSLTNAQTLTISGTIGTIGANNKTLGQFNIGSSKTALNGRNVAINELVIGNNGSVQFAHNNYLITRTTNAAGQGKIIFNPVVNNNTTLAAGTNLGSAANPLAEINFGSKGAHADTVLNVGEGVNLYATNITTTDANVGSFVFNAGGKNIVSGTVGGQQGNKFNTVALDNGTTVKFLGNATFNGNTTIAANSTLQISGNYTADFVASADGTGIVEFVNTGPINVTLNKQAVPVDALKQITVSGPGNVV
;
A
#
# COMPACT_ATOMS: atom_id res chain seq x y z
N THR A 1 56.52 10.34 -42.71
CA THR A 1 56.35 8.99 -43.27
C THR A 1 57.70 8.32 -43.23
N VAL A 2 57.83 7.17 -42.57
CA VAL A 2 59.04 6.36 -42.66
C VAL A 2 58.79 5.42 -43.83
N ASP A 3 59.38 5.70 -45.00
CA ASP A 3 59.25 4.77 -46.13
C ASP A 3 60.07 3.51 -45.83
N GLY A 4 59.49 2.36 -46.12
CA GLY A 4 59.99 1.05 -45.70
C GLY A 4 61.18 0.54 -46.49
N ALA A 5 62.12 1.39 -46.92
CA ALA A 5 63.27 0.96 -47.72
C ALA A 5 64.60 0.78 -46.94
N GLY A 6 64.63 0.94 -45.62
CA GLY A 6 65.93 0.89 -44.90
C GLY A 6 65.91 0.61 -43.40
N PHE A 7 65.00 -0.23 -42.90
CA PHE A 7 64.99 -0.62 -41.48
C PHE A 7 65.22 -2.12 -41.30
N ASP A 8 66.48 -2.54 -41.31
CA ASP A 8 66.92 -3.88 -40.91
C ASP A 8 67.24 -3.86 -39.40
N GLN A 9 66.35 -4.44 -38.58
CA GLN A 9 66.52 -4.54 -37.12
C GLN A 9 67.28 -5.80 -36.66
N THR A 10 68.11 -6.40 -37.51
CA THR A 10 68.87 -7.59 -37.09
C THR A 10 69.96 -7.31 -36.04
N VAL A 11 70.25 -6.05 -35.69
CA VAL A 11 71.30 -5.72 -34.71
C VAL A 11 70.93 -4.50 -33.85
N ASN A 12 70.55 -4.74 -32.58
CA ASN A 12 70.20 -3.77 -31.52
C ASN A 12 68.91 -2.93 -31.70
N LEU A 13 68.09 -2.91 -30.64
CA LEU A 13 66.88 -2.09 -30.45
C LEU A 13 67.23 -0.59 -30.56
N ALA A 14 67.12 0.01 -31.75
CA ALA A 14 67.37 1.41 -31.96
C ALA A 14 66.21 2.27 -31.41
N ASN A 15 66.54 3.12 -30.43
CA ASN A 15 65.65 4.08 -29.80
C ASN A 15 65.43 5.30 -30.74
N VAL A 16 64.37 5.29 -31.56
CA VAL A 16 64.10 6.35 -32.55
C VAL A 16 63.06 7.34 -32.03
N ALA A 17 63.47 8.60 -31.86
CA ALA A 17 62.57 9.70 -31.53
C ALA A 17 61.69 10.07 -32.73
N VAL A 18 60.37 10.02 -32.58
CA VAL A 18 59.39 10.45 -33.60
C VAL A 18 59.17 11.97 -33.52
N ALA A 19 58.87 12.65 -34.63
CA ALA A 19 58.58 14.09 -34.59
C ALA A 19 57.19 14.38 -33.98
N LEU A 20 57.05 15.52 -33.28
CA LEU A 20 55.77 16.02 -32.78
C LEU A 20 54.74 16.09 -33.94
N ASN A 21 53.49 15.69 -33.72
CA ASN A 21 52.40 15.70 -34.71
C ASN A 21 52.57 14.71 -35.89
N ALA A 22 53.44 13.70 -35.78
CA ALA A 22 53.60 12.67 -36.80
C ALA A 22 52.40 11.71 -36.88
N VAL A 23 52.24 11.07 -38.05
CA VAL A 23 51.41 9.88 -38.25
C VAL A 23 52.33 8.69 -38.51
N ILE A 24 52.13 7.63 -37.74
CA ILE A 24 52.93 6.39 -37.84
C ILE A 24 52.15 5.37 -38.67
N THR A 25 52.83 4.77 -39.64
CA THR A 25 52.30 3.73 -40.53
C THR A 25 53.18 2.49 -40.43
N ALA A 26 52.61 1.35 -40.07
CA ALA A 26 53.32 0.07 -40.07
C ALA A 26 53.03 -0.68 -41.38
N ASN A 27 54.07 -0.98 -42.17
CA ASN A 27 53.98 -1.82 -43.36
C ASN A 27 54.85 -3.08 -43.17
N VAL A 28 54.21 -4.24 -42.98
CA VAL A 28 54.72 -5.63 -43.08
C VAL A 28 55.47 -6.26 -41.86
N ASN A 29 54.87 -7.34 -41.33
CA ASN A 29 55.37 -8.56 -40.62
C ASN A 29 56.39 -8.54 -39.47
N ASN A 30 57.07 -7.45 -39.11
CA ASN A 30 57.95 -7.45 -37.93
C ASN A 30 57.47 -6.43 -36.89
N GLY A 31 57.35 -6.86 -35.64
CA GLY A 31 56.95 -6.00 -34.53
C GLY A 31 57.96 -4.88 -34.33
N ILE A 32 57.54 -3.64 -34.60
CA ILE A 32 58.38 -2.47 -34.40
C ILE A 32 58.14 -1.93 -33.00
N ASN A 33 59.16 -1.98 -32.13
CA ASN A 33 59.17 -1.23 -30.89
C ASN A 33 59.50 0.24 -31.19
N PHE A 34 58.56 1.14 -30.92
CA PHE A 34 58.80 2.58 -30.96
C PHE A 34 58.63 3.19 -29.57
N ASN A 35 59.50 4.15 -29.26
CA ASN A 35 59.44 4.98 -28.06
C ASN A 35 58.76 6.30 -28.40
N THR A 36 57.76 6.68 -27.62
CA THR A 36 57.07 7.95 -27.80
C THR A 36 57.96 9.12 -27.30
N PRO A 37 58.12 10.20 -28.09
CA PRO A 37 58.65 11.46 -27.60
C PRO A 37 57.61 12.14 -26.71
N ALA A 38 58.07 13.00 -25.82
CA ALA A 38 57.19 13.89 -25.06
C ALA A 38 56.35 14.74 -26.04
N GLY A 39 55.01 14.70 -25.89
CA GLY A 39 54.09 15.55 -26.66
C GLY A 39 52.94 14.82 -27.37
N SER A 40 52.47 15.40 -28.48
CA SER A 40 51.25 14.95 -29.18
C SER A 40 51.56 14.20 -30.48
N PHE A 41 50.94 13.04 -30.67
CA PHE A 41 50.84 12.32 -31.93
C PHE A 41 49.49 12.57 -32.57
N ASN A 42 49.50 12.89 -33.87
CA ASN A 42 48.27 13.10 -34.60
C ASN A 42 47.53 11.78 -34.83
N GLY A 43 48.23 10.68 -35.13
CA GLY A 43 47.55 9.37 -35.17
C GLY A 43 48.42 8.16 -35.55
N LEU A 44 47.85 6.98 -35.37
CA LEU A 44 48.40 5.67 -35.70
C LEU A 44 47.54 4.99 -36.77
N PHE A 45 48.15 4.57 -37.88
CA PHE A 45 47.44 3.95 -39.01
C PHE A 45 47.93 2.53 -39.27
N LEU A 46 47.00 1.57 -39.34
CA LEU A 46 47.28 0.15 -39.53
C LEU A 46 46.59 -0.33 -40.82
N ASN A 47 47.39 -0.65 -41.86
CA ASN A 47 46.85 -0.97 -43.19
C ASN A 47 47.00 -2.45 -43.61
N ASN A 48 47.89 -3.23 -42.99
CA ASN A 48 48.19 -4.62 -43.33
C ASN A 48 48.61 -5.44 -42.09
N ALA A 49 48.72 -6.78 -42.22
CA ALA A 49 48.99 -7.74 -41.15
C ALA A 49 50.24 -7.41 -40.30
N ASN A 50 50.06 -6.69 -39.20
CA ASN A 50 51.14 -6.32 -38.29
C ASN A 50 50.72 -6.60 -36.85
N HIS A 51 51.63 -7.21 -36.08
CA HIS A 51 51.59 -7.16 -34.62
C HIS A 51 52.48 -5.99 -34.19
N LEU A 52 51.88 -4.84 -33.89
CA LEU A 52 52.64 -3.65 -33.47
C LEU A 52 52.76 -3.62 -31.94
N ALA A 53 53.93 -3.32 -31.40
CA ALA A 53 54.14 -3.08 -29.97
C ALA A 53 54.66 -1.66 -29.76
N VAL A 54 53.88 -0.80 -29.11
CA VAL A 54 54.23 0.60 -28.86
C VAL A 54 54.62 0.75 -27.40
N THR A 55 55.81 1.31 -27.12
CA THR A 55 56.22 1.65 -25.75
C THR A 55 56.07 3.15 -25.54
N VAL A 56 55.27 3.55 -24.55
CA VAL A 56 55.04 4.94 -24.17
C VAL A 56 56.11 5.32 -23.14
N SER A 57 57.26 5.77 -23.64
CA SER A 57 58.43 6.13 -22.83
C SER A 57 58.39 7.56 -22.27
N GLU A 58 57.48 8.39 -22.77
CA GLU A 58 57.24 9.76 -22.30
C GLU A 58 55.75 10.07 -22.23
N ASP A 59 55.38 11.13 -21.51
CA ASP A 59 53.98 11.60 -21.49
C ASP A 59 53.51 11.94 -22.91
N THR A 60 52.45 11.26 -23.34
CA THR A 60 52.06 11.20 -24.74
C THR A 60 50.56 11.40 -24.91
N THR A 61 50.18 12.24 -25.87
CA THR A 61 48.79 12.34 -26.34
C THR A 61 48.64 11.67 -27.69
N LEU A 62 47.68 10.76 -27.84
CA LEU A 62 47.33 10.06 -29.07
C LEU A 62 46.01 10.61 -29.63
N GLY A 63 46.10 11.19 -30.84
CA GLY A 63 45.01 11.76 -31.61
C GLY A 63 44.01 10.73 -32.10
N PHE A 64 44.27 10.06 -33.22
CA PHE A 64 43.41 8.98 -33.75
C PHE A 64 44.15 7.65 -33.98
N ILE A 65 43.40 6.55 -33.98
CA ILE A 65 43.80 5.21 -34.41
C ILE A 65 42.78 4.77 -35.45
N ASN A 66 43.23 4.33 -36.62
CA ASN A 66 42.36 3.81 -37.67
C ASN A 66 42.84 2.44 -38.13
N ASN A 67 41.94 1.44 -38.04
CA ASN A 67 42.14 0.08 -38.49
C ASN A 67 41.27 -0.17 -39.74
N VAL A 68 41.83 0.08 -40.94
CA VAL A 68 41.06 0.02 -42.20
C VAL A 68 40.70 -1.42 -42.61
N ALA A 69 41.40 -2.42 -42.07
CA ALA A 69 41.12 -3.83 -42.35
C ALA A 69 40.52 -4.49 -41.10
N HIS A 70 39.24 -4.85 -41.15
CA HIS A 70 38.54 -5.70 -40.16
C HIS A 70 39.10 -7.15 -40.08
N ASN A 71 40.39 -7.33 -40.32
CA ASN A 71 41.12 -8.58 -40.21
C ASN A 71 41.76 -8.64 -38.81
N ALA A 72 42.02 -9.84 -38.29
CA ALA A 72 42.46 -10.15 -36.91
C ALA A 72 43.85 -9.60 -36.49
N ASN A 73 44.13 -8.33 -36.77
CA ASN A 73 45.37 -7.62 -36.50
C ASN A 73 45.31 -6.97 -35.11
N PHE A 74 46.38 -7.09 -34.33
CA PHE A 74 46.45 -6.58 -32.97
C PHE A 74 47.62 -5.60 -32.82
N PHE A 75 47.39 -4.48 -32.14
CA PHE A 75 48.48 -3.64 -31.62
C PHE A 75 48.46 -3.61 -30.09
N ASN A 76 49.64 -3.74 -29.49
CA ASN A 76 49.87 -3.68 -28.07
C ASN A 76 50.51 -2.35 -27.70
N ILE A 77 50.09 -1.77 -26.58
CA ILE A 77 50.67 -0.56 -25.99
C ILE A 77 51.25 -0.97 -24.64
N THR A 78 52.49 -0.60 -24.34
CA THR A 78 53.12 -0.71 -23.04
C THR A 78 53.41 0.70 -22.52
N LEU A 79 53.05 1.02 -21.28
CA LEU A 79 53.39 2.30 -20.67
C LEU A 79 54.62 2.15 -19.77
N ASP A 80 55.63 3.01 -19.96
CA ASP A 80 56.77 3.04 -19.05
C ASP A 80 56.37 3.61 -17.68
N ALA A 81 57.21 3.29 -16.69
CA ALA A 81 57.03 3.73 -15.31
C ALA A 81 56.83 5.26 -15.20
N GLY A 82 55.76 5.67 -14.53
CA GLY A 82 55.45 7.08 -14.28
C GLY A 82 54.82 7.82 -15.46
N LYS A 83 54.63 7.17 -16.62
CA LYS A 83 54.22 7.85 -17.85
C LYS A 83 52.71 7.84 -18.05
N THR A 84 52.23 8.83 -18.78
CA THR A 84 50.83 9.03 -19.13
C THR A 84 50.59 8.88 -20.62
N LEU A 85 49.62 8.04 -20.99
CA LEU A 85 49.04 8.02 -22.33
C LEU A 85 47.65 8.65 -22.31
N THR A 86 47.45 9.74 -23.04
CA THR A 86 46.13 10.36 -23.23
C THR A 86 45.59 10.02 -24.61
N ILE A 87 44.43 9.38 -24.69
CA ILE A 87 43.73 9.06 -25.94
C ILE A 87 42.60 10.08 -26.14
N THR A 88 42.65 10.81 -27.24
CA THR A 88 41.66 11.86 -27.57
C THR A 88 40.68 11.46 -28.67
N GLY A 89 41.01 10.47 -29.49
CA GLY A 89 40.15 9.95 -30.55
C GLY A 89 39.67 10.95 -31.60
N GLN A 90 40.31 12.10 -31.72
CA GLN A 90 40.00 13.10 -32.72
C GLN A 90 40.55 12.66 -34.08
N GLY A 91 39.67 12.29 -35.01
CA GLY A 91 40.04 12.14 -36.42
C GLY A 91 40.43 13.47 -37.07
N ILE A 92 40.91 13.44 -38.31
CA ILE A 92 41.21 14.67 -39.07
C ILE A 92 39.96 15.06 -39.86
N THR A 93 39.31 16.15 -39.46
CA THR A 93 38.14 16.68 -40.19
C THR A 93 38.52 17.22 -41.58
N ASN A 94 37.55 17.33 -42.50
CA ASN A 94 37.79 17.95 -43.82
C ASN A 94 38.33 19.39 -43.71
N VAL A 95 37.89 20.13 -42.69
CA VAL A 95 38.33 21.50 -42.42
C VAL A 95 39.79 21.51 -41.95
N GLN A 96 40.17 20.62 -41.04
CA GLN A 96 41.55 20.49 -40.57
C GLN A 96 42.48 19.97 -41.68
N ALA A 97 42.00 19.04 -42.51
CA ALA A 97 42.69 18.57 -43.70
C ALA A 97 43.01 19.74 -44.66
N ALA A 98 42.05 20.65 -44.87
CA ALA A 98 42.22 21.83 -45.72
C ALA A 98 43.06 22.95 -45.08
N ALA A 99 43.19 23.00 -43.75
CA ALA A 99 43.80 24.13 -43.05
C ALA A 99 45.33 24.04 -42.90
N THR A 100 45.94 22.85 -42.99
CA THR A 100 47.39 22.69 -42.85
C THR A 100 47.96 21.73 -43.88
N HIS A 101 49.13 22.05 -44.44
CA HIS A 101 49.85 21.18 -45.38
C HIS A 101 50.12 19.79 -44.79
N ASN A 102 50.38 19.70 -43.49
CA ASN A 102 50.61 18.42 -42.81
C ASN A 102 49.34 17.57 -42.77
N ALA A 103 48.19 18.13 -42.42
CA ALA A 103 46.92 17.40 -42.42
C ALA A 103 46.48 17.00 -43.85
N GLN A 104 46.71 17.88 -44.84
CA GLN A 104 46.53 17.61 -46.27
C GLN A 104 47.34 16.40 -46.73
N ASN A 105 48.64 16.36 -46.42
CA ASN A 105 49.53 15.27 -46.81
C ASN A 105 49.12 13.95 -46.15
N ILE A 106 48.73 13.98 -44.88
CA ILE A 106 48.23 12.81 -44.16
C ILE A 106 46.94 12.29 -44.83
N VAL A 107 45.94 13.14 -45.02
CA VAL A 107 44.64 12.76 -45.58
C VAL A 107 44.73 12.29 -47.04
N ALA A 108 45.60 12.93 -47.84
CA ALA A 108 45.87 12.53 -49.22
C ALA A 108 46.57 11.16 -49.32
N GLN A 109 47.51 10.85 -48.43
CA GLN A 109 48.21 9.56 -48.42
C GLN A 109 47.34 8.40 -47.91
N PHE A 110 46.42 8.64 -46.98
CA PHE A 110 45.77 7.54 -46.23
C PHE A 110 44.27 7.35 -46.51
N ASN A 111 43.56 8.36 -47.01
CA ASN A 111 42.12 8.25 -47.29
C ASN A 111 41.71 8.93 -48.60
N GLY A 112 42.62 8.99 -49.58
CA GLY A 112 42.33 9.57 -50.90
C GLY A 112 41.91 11.04 -50.88
N GLY A 113 42.29 11.80 -49.83
CA GLY A 113 41.89 13.20 -49.66
C GLY A 113 40.64 13.43 -48.79
N ALA A 114 40.01 12.38 -48.25
CA ALA A 114 38.84 12.49 -47.37
C ALA A 114 39.19 12.49 -45.87
N ALA A 115 38.39 13.17 -45.04
CA ALA A 115 38.53 13.18 -43.58
C ALA A 115 38.81 11.80 -42.98
N ILE A 116 39.68 11.74 -41.99
CA ILE A 116 39.92 10.53 -41.20
C ILE A 116 38.86 10.48 -40.10
N ALA A 117 38.13 9.36 -40.01
CA ALA A 117 37.13 9.16 -38.97
C ALA A 117 37.76 9.18 -37.56
N ASN A 118 36.92 9.40 -36.55
CA ASN A 118 37.33 9.27 -35.15
C ASN A 118 37.82 7.84 -34.84
N ASN A 119 38.51 7.68 -33.69
CA ASN A 119 39.12 6.43 -33.24
C ASN A 119 38.32 5.15 -33.55
N ASP A 120 38.99 4.20 -34.21
CA ASP A 120 38.61 2.78 -34.23
C ASP A 120 39.63 1.99 -33.41
N LEU A 121 39.24 1.65 -32.16
CA LEU A 121 40.04 0.83 -31.24
C LEU A 121 39.72 -0.67 -31.34
N SER A 122 39.01 -1.11 -32.39
CA SER A 122 38.67 -2.52 -32.60
C SER A 122 39.87 -3.43 -32.90
N GLY A 123 41.05 -2.86 -33.18
CA GLY A 123 42.31 -3.57 -33.37
C GLY A 123 43.25 -3.58 -32.14
N VAL A 124 42.84 -3.03 -30.99
CA VAL A 124 43.69 -3.05 -29.78
C VAL A 124 43.82 -4.50 -29.29
N GLY A 125 45.05 -4.96 -29.09
CA GLY A 125 45.37 -6.28 -28.53
C GLY A 125 45.59 -6.24 -27.01
N THR A 126 46.51 -5.42 -26.52
CA THR A 126 46.80 -5.27 -25.08
C THR A 126 47.25 -3.84 -24.78
N ILE A 127 46.77 -3.25 -23.69
CA ILE A 127 47.34 -2.04 -23.09
C ILE A 127 47.91 -2.46 -21.74
N ASP A 128 49.23 -2.59 -21.66
CA ASP A 128 49.98 -2.98 -20.48
C ASP A 128 50.50 -1.73 -19.75
N PHE A 129 50.14 -1.58 -18.48
CA PHE A 129 50.63 -0.48 -17.64
C PHE A 129 52.09 -0.67 -17.17
N GLY A 130 52.68 -1.86 -17.37
CA GLY A 130 53.99 -2.22 -16.82
C GLY A 130 53.97 -2.35 -15.29
N ALA A 131 55.07 -2.80 -14.69
CA ALA A 131 55.14 -3.09 -13.24
C ALA A 131 55.02 -1.86 -12.31
N ALA A 132 55.28 -0.65 -12.82
CA ALA A 132 55.31 0.60 -12.06
C ALA A 132 54.05 1.46 -12.29
N ALA A 133 53.86 2.51 -11.49
CA ALA A 133 52.67 3.37 -11.59
C ALA A 133 52.67 4.16 -12.90
N SER A 134 51.70 3.95 -13.78
CA SER A 134 51.51 4.67 -15.06
C SER A 134 50.03 5.01 -15.25
N THR A 135 49.70 5.93 -16.16
CA THR A 135 48.33 6.46 -16.31
C THR A 135 47.82 6.37 -17.76
N LEU A 136 46.62 5.84 -17.94
CA LEU A 136 45.88 5.88 -19.21
C LEU A 136 44.71 6.85 -19.05
N VAL A 137 44.60 7.84 -19.93
CA VAL A 137 43.54 8.84 -19.89
C VAL A 137 42.72 8.77 -21.18
N PHE A 138 41.42 8.54 -21.06
CA PHE A 138 40.46 8.76 -22.14
C PHE A 138 39.87 10.16 -22.02
N ASN A 139 40.28 11.05 -22.93
CA ASN A 139 39.81 12.43 -23.02
C ASN A 139 39.32 12.73 -24.44
N LEU A 140 38.20 12.10 -24.81
CA LEU A 140 37.73 12.10 -26.19
C LEU A 140 37.30 13.49 -26.65
N ALA A 141 37.85 13.99 -27.75
CA ALA A 141 37.54 15.31 -28.28
C ALA A 141 36.12 15.40 -28.84
N ASN A 142 35.59 14.29 -29.35
CA ASN A 142 34.18 14.09 -29.68
C ASN A 142 33.61 13.08 -28.68
N PRO A 143 33.03 13.51 -27.55
CA PRO A 143 32.65 12.60 -26.49
C PRO A 143 31.60 11.62 -26.98
N THR A 144 31.91 10.34 -26.81
CA THR A 144 30.98 9.25 -27.01
C THR A 144 29.90 9.29 -25.93
N THR A 145 28.74 8.69 -26.22
CA THR A 145 27.63 8.61 -25.27
C THR A 145 27.44 7.17 -24.81
N GLN A 146 26.68 6.94 -23.74
CA GLN A 146 26.33 5.58 -23.32
C GLN A 146 25.69 4.74 -24.45
N LYS A 147 24.94 5.37 -25.37
CA LYS A 147 24.29 4.69 -26.50
C LYS A 147 25.24 4.40 -27.67
N ALA A 148 26.33 5.18 -27.78
CA ALA A 148 27.35 5.03 -28.80
C ALA A 148 28.73 5.20 -28.15
N PRO A 149 29.17 4.23 -27.31
CA PRO A 149 30.44 4.29 -26.61
C PRO A 149 31.60 4.03 -27.56
N LEU A 150 32.82 4.39 -27.13
CA LEU A 150 34.04 3.93 -27.79
C LEU A 150 34.27 2.48 -27.39
N ILE A 151 34.16 1.55 -28.34
CA ILE A 151 34.25 0.11 -28.09
C ILE A 151 35.69 -0.36 -28.30
N LEU A 152 36.28 -0.97 -27.27
CA LEU A 152 37.53 -1.72 -27.38
C LEU A 152 37.26 -3.13 -27.93
N ALA A 153 38.19 -3.67 -28.71
CA ALA A 153 38.07 -5.00 -29.31
C ALA A 153 37.72 -6.09 -28.28
N GLY A 154 37.00 -7.14 -28.69
CA GLY A 154 36.61 -8.24 -27.79
C GLY A 154 37.79 -8.99 -27.12
N ASN A 155 38.98 -8.89 -27.71
CA ASN A 155 40.25 -9.45 -27.21
C ASN A 155 41.20 -8.40 -26.63
N ALA A 156 40.86 -7.10 -26.67
CA ALA A 156 41.74 -6.04 -26.17
C ALA A 156 41.96 -6.24 -24.68
N LEU A 157 43.16 -6.44 -24.18
CA LEU A 157 43.43 -6.65 -22.76
C LEU A 157 44.02 -5.40 -22.11
N ILE A 158 43.32 -4.78 -21.17
CA ILE A 158 43.92 -3.80 -20.25
C ILE A 158 44.59 -4.61 -19.13
N ALA A 159 45.92 -4.77 -19.26
CA ALA A 159 46.74 -5.62 -18.41
C ALA A 159 47.50 -4.81 -17.36
N ASN A 160 47.56 -5.37 -16.17
CA ASN A 160 48.20 -4.80 -15.00
C ASN A 160 49.73 -4.89 -15.08
N GLY A 161 50.40 -3.88 -14.56
CA GLY A 161 51.25 -4.11 -13.39
C GLY A 161 50.75 -3.22 -12.24
N ALA A 162 50.76 -3.78 -11.03
CA ALA A 162 49.91 -3.52 -9.85
C ALA A 162 49.61 -2.07 -9.39
N ASN A 163 50.04 -1.06 -10.13
CA ASN A 163 50.01 0.35 -9.79
C ASN A 163 49.40 1.27 -10.87
N GLY A 164 48.91 0.74 -12.01
CA GLY A 164 48.34 1.54 -13.10
C GLY A 164 47.03 2.28 -12.76
N THR A 165 46.82 3.47 -13.32
CA THR A 165 45.61 4.29 -13.16
C THR A 165 44.92 4.53 -14.50
N LEU A 166 43.61 4.29 -14.56
CA LEU A 166 42.76 4.56 -15.71
C LEU A 166 41.84 5.76 -15.43
N ASN A 167 41.90 6.81 -16.23
CA ASN A 167 41.05 7.99 -16.12
C ASN A 167 40.11 8.07 -17.33
N VAL A 168 38.81 8.26 -17.09
CA VAL A 168 37.83 8.65 -18.11
C VAL A 168 37.37 10.07 -17.80
N THR A 169 37.93 11.04 -18.52
CA THR A 169 37.67 12.47 -18.29
C THR A 169 36.72 13.07 -19.32
N ASN A 170 36.57 12.44 -20.49
CA ASN A 170 35.61 12.86 -21.52
C ASN A 170 35.24 11.69 -22.44
N GLY A 171 33.97 11.27 -22.48
CA GLY A 171 33.42 10.14 -23.24
C GLY A 171 32.93 8.94 -22.40
N PHE A 172 32.29 8.00 -23.10
CA PHE A 172 31.93 6.65 -22.63
C PHE A 172 32.82 5.60 -23.30
N ILE A 173 33.46 4.74 -22.50
CA ILE A 173 34.36 3.68 -22.97
C ILE A 173 33.74 2.33 -22.66
N GLN A 174 33.68 1.43 -23.64
CA GLN A 174 33.19 0.06 -23.46
C GLN A 174 34.32 -0.96 -23.65
N VAL A 175 34.47 -1.85 -22.68
CA VAL A 175 35.41 -2.99 -22.69
C VAL A 175 34.66 -4.32 -22.65
N SER A 176 35.31 -5.38 -23.14
CA SER A 176 34.84 -6.76 -22.98
C SER A 176 35.21 -7.32 -21.59
N ASP A 177 34.59 -8.42 -21.16
CA ASP A 177 34.89 -9.08 -19.87
C ASP A 177 36.26 -9.77 -19.86
N LYS A 178 36.72 -10.24 -21.02
CA LYS A 178 38.09 -10.79 -21.19
C LYS A 178 39.17 -9.71 -21.22
N SER A 179 38.75 -8.45 -21.27
CA SER A 179 39.59 -7.30 -21.56
C SER A 179 40.19 -6.62 -20.34
N PHE A 180 40.02 -7.17 -19.14
CA PHE A 180 40.42 -6.46 -17.92
C PHE A 180 41.04 -7.40 -16.89
N ALA A 181 42.38 -7.35 -16.75
CA ALA A 181 43.10 -8.24 -15.84
C ALA A 181 43.39 -7.66 -14.46
N THR A 182 43.19 -6.34 -14.24
CA THR A 182 43.24 -5.51 -13.00
C THR A 182 43.98 -4.18 -13.27
N VAL A 183 43.56 -3.08 -12.65
CA VAL A 183 44.31 -1.80 -12.58
C VAL A 183 44.19 -1.25 -11.17
N LYS A 184 45.14 -0.49 -10.64
CA LYS A 184 45.05 0.01 -9.25
C LYS A 184 43.86 0.94 -9.04
N ALA A 185 43.60 1.84 -9.98
CA ALA A 185 42.50 2.80 -9.88
C ALA A 185 41.80 3.03 -11.21
N ILE A 186 40.47 3.08 -11.20
CA ILE A 186 39.64 3.59 -12.30
C ILE A 186 38.98 4.87 -11.81
N ASN A 187 39.22 5.98 -12.50
CA ASN A 187 38.69 7.30 -12.16
C ASN A 187 37.72 7.75 -13.25
N ILE A 188 36.48 8.07 -12.89
CA ILE A 188 35.43 8.49 -13.83
C ILE A 188 34.97 9.90 -13.48
N GLY A 189 35.06 10.83 -14.44
CA GLY A 189 34.59 12.21 -14.29
C GLY A 189 33.06 12.34 -14.43
N ASP A 190 32.54 13.54 -14.13
CA ASP A 190 31.12 13.86 -14.32
C ASP A 190 30.69 13.79 -15.78
N GLY A 191 29.50 13.24 -16.03
CA GLY A 191 28.94 13.02 -17.35
C GLY A 191 29.63 11.93 -18.17
N GLN A 192 30.64 11.26 -17.61
CA GLN A 192 31.46 10.26 -18.30
C GLN A 192 31.08 8.85 -17.88
N GLY A 193 31.56 7.83 -18.60
CA GLY A 193 31.31 6.47 -18.17
C GLY A 193 32.28 5.41 -18.65
N PHE A 194 32.32 4.34 -17.86
CA PHE A 194 33.07 3.13 -18.18
C PHE A 194 32.11 1.94 -18.16
N MET A 195 32.11 1.15 -19.23
CA MET A 195 31.11 0.13 -19.50
C MET A 195 31.78 -1.23 -19.68
N PHE A 196 31.38 -2.21 -18.90
CA PHE A 196 31.80 -3.60 -19.06
C PHE A 196 30.71 -4.36 -19.80
N ASN A 197 31.07 -5.01 -20.92
CA ASN A 197 30.18 -5.84 -21.72
C ASN A 197 30.67 -7.29 -21.75
N THR A 198 29.92 -8.20 -21.14
CA THR A 198 30.30 -9.62 -21.04
C THR A 198 29.98 -10.40 -22.33
N ASN A 199 30.83 -11.36 -22.71
CA ASN A 199 30.60 -12.24 -23.86
C ASN A 199 30.15 -13.66 -23.43
N ALA A 200 29.35 -14.33 -24.26
CA ALA A 200 28.58 -15.56 -23.99
C ALA A 200 29.35 -16.83 -23.62
N THR A 201 30.68 -16.76 -23.62
CA THR A 201 31.53 -17.94 -23.60
C THR A 201 32.09 -18.15 -22.19
N ASN A 202 31.43 -19.04 -21.45
CA ASN A 202 31.77 -19.55 -20.12
C ASN A 202 31.43 -18.60 -18.96
N ALA A 203 31.21 -19.16 -17.76
CA ALA A 203 30.92 -18.45 -16.52
C ALA A 203 32.09 -17.52 -16.10
N ASN A 204 32.24 -16.41 -16.82
CA ASN A 204 33.28 -15.43 -16.57
C ASN A 204 32.80 -14.51 -15.45
N ALA A 205 33.39 -14.65 -14.27
CA ALA A 205 33.26 -13.68 -13.20
C ALA A 205 34.11 -12.45 -13.52
N LEU A 206 33.49 -11.31 -13.82
CA LEU A 206 34.21 -10.04 -13.83
C LEU A 206 34.49 -9.65 -12.38
N ASN A 207 35.72 -9.88 -11.90
CA ASN A 207 36.13 -9.54 -10.55
C ASN A 207 36.49 -8.05 -10.44
N LEU A 208 35.50 -7.22 -10.18
CA LEU A 208 35.73 -5.82 -9.84
C LEU A 208 36.40 -5.76 -8.45
N GLN A 209 37.47 -4.98 -8.33
CA GLN A 209 38.26 -4.75 -7.10
C GLN A 209 39.23 -5.87 -6.66
N ALA A 210 39.47 -6.91 -7.46
CA ALA A 210 40.42 -7.95 -7.08
C ALA A 210 41.84 -7.37 -6.92
N GLY A 211 42.53 -7.75 -5.83
CA GLY A 211 43.90 -7.32 -5.56
C GLY A 211 44.08 -5.85 -5.12
N GLY A 212 43.03 -5.19 -4.61
CA GLY A 212 43.11 -3.81 -4.11
C GLY A 212 42.81 -2.71 -5.14
N THR A 213 42.23 -3.09 -6.28
CA THR A 213 41.75 -2.16 -7.32
C THR A 213 40.63 -1.27 -6.77
N THR A 214 40.72 0.05 -6.95
CA THR A 214 39.70 1.03 -6.50
C THR A 214 38.98 1.66 -7.69
N ILE A 215 37.65 1.82 -7.62
CA ILE A 215 36.88 2.61 -8.59
C ILE A 215 36.47 3.91 -7.92
N ASN A 216 36.93 5.04 -8.47
CA ASN A 216 36.66 6.38 -7.98
C ASN A 216 35.80 7.15 -9.00
N PHE A 217 34.84 7.90 -8.49
CA PHE A 217 34.12 8.91 -9.26
C PHE A 217 34.67 10.26 -8.84
N ASN A 218 35.52 10.85 -9.69
CA ASN A 218 36.30 12.05 -9.38
C ASN A 218 35.55 13.36 -9.71
N GLY A 219 34.32 13.24 -10.21
CA GLY A 219 33.44 14.36 -10.49
C GLY A 219 32.93 15.08 -9.22
N THR A 220 32.59 16.36 -9.36
CA THR A 220 31.97 17.17 -8.31
C THR A 220 30.48 16.90 -8.16
N ASP A 221 29.81 16.67 -9.28
CA ASP A 221 28.35 16.65 -9.42
C ASP A 221 27.78 15.24 -9.25
N GLY A 222 28.64 14.23 -9.40
CA GLY A 222 28.28 12.86 -9.13
C GLY A 222 27.59 12.13 -10.28
N THR A 223 27.82 12.58 -11.50
CA THR A 223 27.13 12.07 -12.69
C THR A 223 27.95 11.05 -13.48
N GLY A 224 29.17 10.75 -13.04
CA GLY A 224 30.00 9.70 -13.62
C GLY A 224 29.38 8.31 -13.43
N ARG A 225 29.47 7.45 -14.46
CA ARG A 225 28.75 6.17 -14.52
C ARG A 225 29.65 4.96 -14.71
N LEU A 226 29.45 3.94 -13.88
CA LEU A 226 29.95 2.59 -14.12
C LEU A 226 28.79 1.72 -14.62
N VAL A 227 28.88 1.19 -15.83
CA VAL A 227 27.80 0.41 -16.45
C VAL A 227 28.22 -1.05 -16.63
N LEU A 228 27.40 -1.98 -16.16
CA LEU A 228 27.59 -3.42 -16.25
C LEU A 228 26.52 -3.98 -17.20
N LEU A 229 26.94 -4.46 -18.38
CA LEU A 229 26.06 -4.92 -19.45
C LEU A 229 26.10 -6.46 -19.58
N SER A 230 24.94 -7.09 -19.45
CA SER A 230 24.71 -8.51 -19.75
C SER A 230 23.95 -8.66 -21.07
N LYS A 231 24.68 -8.75 -22.20
CA LYS A 231 24.11 -8.68 -23.55
C LYS A 231 24.25 -9.96 -24.39
N ASN A 232 25.07 -10.94 -23.99
CA ASN A 232 25.41 -12.07 -24.86
C ASN A 232 25.16 -13.43 -24.20
N GLY A 233 23.94 -13.96 -24.23
CA GLY A 233 23.65 -15.40 -24.26
C GLY A 233 23.95 -16.34 -23.06
N ALA A 234 24.73 -15.95 -22.04
CA ALA A 234 24.93 -16.74 -20.82
C ALA A 234 24.84 -15.88 -19.55
N ALA A 235 24.25 -16.41 -18.46
CA ALA A 235 24.16 -15.71 -17.19
C ALA A 235 25.54 -15.21 -16.75
N THR A 236 25.67 -13.91 -16.50
CA THR A 236 26.95 -13.29 -16.17
C THR A 236 26.94 -12.78 -14.74
N ASP A 237 27.87 -13.32 -13.97
CA ASP A 237 28.11 -12.97 -12.58
C ASP A 237 29.14 -11.83 -12.54
N PHE A 238 28.69 -10.64 -12.16
CA PHE A 238 29.58 -9.53 -11.82
C PHE A 238 30.01 -9.70 -10.36
N ASN A 239 31.20 -10.24 -10.16
CA ASN A 239 31.75 -10.46 -8.82
C ASN A 239 32.48 -9.20 -8.34
N VAL A 240 32.03 -8.61 -7.24
CA VAL A 240 32.72 -7.49 -6.60
C VAL A 240 33.40 -8.01 -5.34
N THR A 241 34.73 -7.86 -5.27
CA THR A 241 35.53 -8.29 -4.10
C THR A 241 35.56 -7.25 -2.97
N GLY A 242 34.96 -6.08 -3.20
CA GLY A 242 34.69 -5.02 -2.21
C GLY A 242 33.33 -4.38 -2.47
N SER A 243 33.21 -3.07 -2.21
CA SER A 243 31.99 -2.30 -2.51
C SER A 243 32.20 -1.31 -3.64
N LEU A 244 31.32 -1.35 -4.65
CA LEU A 244 31.22 -0.30 -5.65
C LEU A 244 30.48 0.89 -5.03
N GLY A 245 31.18 1.91 -4.58
CA GLY A 245 30.48 3.02 -3.88
C GLY A 245 31.25 3.64 -2.75
N GLY A 246 32.30 2.98 -2.25
CA GLY A 246 32.92 3.30 -0.96
C GLY A 246 33.53 4.71 -0.81
N ASN A 247 33.62 5.49 -1.89
CA ASN A 247 34.16 6.86 -1.87
C ASN A 247 33.26 7.86 -2.65
N LEU A 248 32.01 7.51 -2.93
CA LEU A 248 31.43 7.82 -4.23
C LEU A 248 30.28 8.83 -4.27
N LYS A 249 30.52 9.83 -5.12
CA LYS A 249 29.52 10.69 -5.75
C LYS A 249 28.90 10.09 -7.02
N GLY A 250 29.31 8.95 -7.57
CA GLY A 250 28.83 8.49 -8.91
C GLY A 250 27.68 7.47 -8.92
N ILE A 251 27.32 7.05 -10.14
CA ILE A 251 26.19 6.16 -10.45
C ILE A 251 26.71 4.78 -10.91
N ILE A 252 26.18 3.71 -10.32
CA ILE A 252 26.39 2.34 -10.81
C ILE A 252 25.14 1.88 -11.55
N GLU A 253 25.30 1.23 -12.70
CA GLU A 253 24.20 0.73 -13.51
C GLU A 253 24.39 -0.74 -13.88
N LEU A 254 23.37 -1.55 -13.65
CA LEU A 254 23.28 -2.95 -14.06
C LEU A 254 22.20 -3.10 -15.13
N ASN A 255 22.60 -3.50 -16.33
CA ASN A 255 21.73 -3.63 -17.49
C ASN A 255 21.69 -5.07 -17.97
N THR A 256 20.55 -5.75 -17.77
CA THR A 256 20.31 -7.12 -18.20
C THR A 256 19.44 -7.14 -19.45
N VAL A 257 20.03 -7.45 -20.60
CA VAL A 257 19.39 -7.29 -21.92
C VAL A 257 19.04 -8.65 -22.53
N ALA A 258 20.02 -9.56 -22.66
CA ALA A 258 19.78 -10.83 -23.36
C ALA A 258 19.51 -12.02 -22.42
N VAL A 259 20.06 -11.97 -21.21
CA VAL A 259 20.06 -13.07 -20.22
C VAL A 259 19.98 -12.48 -18.82
N ASP A 260 19.61 -13.32 -17.87
CA ASP A 260 19.59 -12.95 -16.46
C ASP A 260 20.99 -12.47 -16.04
N GLY A 261 21.03 -11.37 -15.29
CA GLY A 261 22.28 -10.81 -14.79
C GLY A 261 22.35 -10.96 -13.28
N GLN A 262 23.57 -11.20 -12.77
CA GLN A 262 23.80 -11.27 -11.34
C GLN A 262 24.93 -10.34 -10.93
N LEU A 263 24.74 -9.58 -9.85
CA LEU A 263 25.77 -8.77 -9.22
C LEU A 263 26.01 -9.32 -7.81
N ILE A 264 27.23 -9.82 -7.54
CA ILE A 264 27.55 -10.63 -6.36
C ILE A 264 28.63 -9.96 -5.51
N ALA A 265 28.44 -9.90 -4.19
CA ALA A 265 29.49 -9.58 -3.24
C ALA A 265 30.36 -10.84 -2.95
N ASN A 266 31.58 -10.88 -3.49
CA ASN A 266 32.49 -12.03 -3.39
C ASN A 266 33.03 -12.24 -1.96
N ALA A 267 33.03 -11.20 -1.12
CA ALA A 267 33.36 -11.29 0.31
C ALA A 267 32.24 -11.94 1.16
N GLY A 268 31.10 -12.25 0.53
CA GLY A 268 29.94 -12.86 1.14
C GLY A 268 28.74 -11.90 1.24
N PRO A 269 27.53 -12.46 1.42
CA PRO A 269 26.25 -11.76 1.35
C PRO A 269 26.06 -10.58 2.33
N ALA A 270 26.76 -10.61 3.47
CA ALA A 270 26.73 -9.55 4.48
C ALA A 270 27.56 -8.30 4.11
N ASN A 271 28.23 -8.31 2.94
CA ASN A 271 29.00 -7.18 2.47
C ASN A 271 28.20 -6.36 1.47
N ALA A 272 28.44 -5.05 1.48
CA ALA A 272 27.86 -4.17 0.49
C ALA A 272 28.50 -4.40 -0.87
N VAL A 273 27.64 -4.64 -1.86
CA VAL A 273 28.05 -4.65 -3.27
C VAL A 273 27.98 -3.26 -3.88
N ILE A 274 27.05 -2.42 -3.38
CA ILE A 274 26.94 -1.00 -3.70
C ILE A 274 27.03 -0.15 -2.42
N GLY A 275 27.90 0.86 -2.41
CA GLY A 275 28.02 1.82 -1.31
C GLY A 275 28.45 1.21 0.04
N THR A 276 28.38 2.01 1.10
CA THR A 276 28.69 1.58 2.47
C THR A 276 27.64 2.09 3.45
N ASN A 277 27.48 1.39 4.57
CA ASN A 277 26.39 1.57 5.52
C ASN A 277 26.53 2.80 6.45
N ASN A 278 27.54 3.66 6.27
CA ASN A 278 27.89 4.74 7.20
C ASN A 278 27.26 6.11 6.88
N GLY A 279 26.25 6.15 5.99
CA GLY A 279 25.57 7.38 5.55
C GLY A 279 26.37 8.25 4.58
N ALA A 280 27.66 8.47 4.86
CA ALA A 280 28.56 9.28 4.02
C ALA A 280 29.13 8.55 2.80
N GLY A 281 29.14 7.21 2.80
CA GLY A 281 29.66 6.39 1.72
C GLY A 281 28.60 5.67 0.90
N ARG A 282 27.37 6.19 0.84
CA ARG A 282 26.33 5.74 -0.11
C ARG A 282 26.75 6.10 -1.53
N ALA A 283 26.50 5.23 -2.50
CA ALA A 283 26.63 5.62 -3.91
C ALA A 283 25.59 6.71 -4.25
N ALA A 284 25.91 7.68 -5.10
CA ALA A 284 24.93 8.71 -5.46
C ALA A 284 23.74 8.13 -6.21
N GLY A 285 23.98 7.15 -7.09
CA GLY A 285 22.92 6.48 -7.84
C GLY A 285 23.16 4.99 -8.03
N PHE A 286 22.07 4.23 -8.07
CA PHE A 286 22.04 2.85 -8.55
C PHE A 286 20.90 2.66 -9.55
N VAL A 287 21.23 2.21 -10.76
CA VAL A 287 20.26 1.98 -11.84
C VAL A 287 20.23 0.50 -12.16
N VAL A 288 19.05 -0.10 -12.19
CA VAL A 288 18.84 -1.48 -12.65
C VAL A 288 17.89 -1.45 -13.83
N SER A 289 18.38 -1.85 -15.00
CA SER A 289 17.58 -2.00 -16.22
C SER A 289 17.44 -3.46 -16.56
N VAL A 290 16.19 -3.93 -16.66
CA VAL A 290 15.86 -5.32 -17.01
C VAL A 290 15.09 -5.41 -18.32
N ASP A 291 15.45 -6.33 -19.21
CA ASP A 291 14.66 -6.62 -20.41
C ASP A 291 13.47 -7.55 -20.12
N ASN A 292 12.59 -7.69 -21.11
CA ASN A 292 11.35 -8.45 -20.96
C ASN A 292 11.59 -9.90 -20.49
N GLY A 293 10.95 -10.28 -19.38
CA GLY A 293 11.04 -11.63 -18.83
C GLY A 293 12.43 -12.03 -18.34
N LYS A 294 13.32 -11.04 -18.13
CA LYS A 294 14.65 -11.25 -17.55
C LYS A 294 14.69 -10.89 -16.08
N VAL A 295 15.67 -11.46 -15.39
CA VAL A 295 15.90 -11.25 -13.96
C VAL A 295 17.27 -10.60 -13.74
N ALA A 296 17.29 -9.50 -12.99
CA ALA A 296 18.51 -8.97 -12.38
C ALA A 296 18.55 -9.39 -10.90
N THR A 297 19.59 -10.12 -10.49
CA THR A 297 19.76 -10.54 -9.09
C THR A 297 20.94 -9.80 -8.47
N ILE A 298 20.68 -9.11 -7.36
CA ILE A 298 21.71 -8.44 -6.56
C ILE A 298 21.90 -9.23 -5.27
N ASP A 299 23.09 -9.82 -5.15
CA ASP A 299 23.50 -10.71 -4.06
C ASP A 299 24.57 -10.03 -3.18
N GLY A 300 24.11 -9.01 -2.45
CA GLY A 300 24.90 -8.18 -1.54
C GLY A 300 24.10 -6.95 -1.10
N GLN A 301 24.54 -6.25 -0.05
CA GLN A 301 23.83 -5.07 0.45
C GLN A 301 23.96 -3.90 -0.55
N VAL A 302 22.91 -3.09 -0.67
CA VAL A 302 22.85 -1.93 -1.57
C VAL A 302 22.60 -0.67 -0.76
N TYR A 303 23.59 0.22 -0.77
CA TYR A 303 23.52 1.55 -0.16
C TYR A 303 23.68 2.62 -1.25
N ALA A 304 22.56 3.14 -1.73
CA ALA A 304 22.52 4.24 -2.70
C ALA A 304 21.81 5.46 -2.10
N LYS A 305 21.85 6.61 -2.77
CA LYS A 305 21.00 7.76 -2.48
C LYS A 305 19.80 7.77 -3.43
N ASP A 306 20.05 7.64 -4.72
CA ASP A 306 19.02 7.53 -5.73
C ASP A 306 19.02 6.13 -6.34
N MET A 307 17.85 5.51 -6.48
CA MET A 307 17.66 4.22 -7.13
C MET A 307 16.70 4.37 -8.30
N VAL A 308 17.04 3.78 -9.44
CA VAL A 308 16.13 3.68 -10.59
C VAL A 308 15.97 2.23 -10.97
N ILE A 309 14.74 1.75 -11.00
CA ILE A 309 14.38 0.42 -11.47
C ILE A 309 13.58 0.61 -12.75
N GLN A 310 14.05 0.04 -13.85
CA GLN A 310 13.42 0.21 -15.14
C GLN A 310 13.38 -1.10 -15.92
N SER A 311 12.33 -1.28 -16.70
CA SER A 311 12.16 -2.46 -17.53
C SER A 311 11.79 -2.09 -18.95
N ALA A 312 12.40 -2.72 -19.96
CA ALA A 312 12.06 -2.46 -21.36
C ALA A 312 10.60 -2.83 -21.70
N ASN A 313 10.05 -3.83 -21.00
CA ASN A 313 8.67 -4.31 -21.18
C ASN A 313 8.08 -4.78 -19.83
N ALA A 314 6.77 -5.02 -19.78
CA ALA A 314 6.14 -5.61 -18.60
C ALA A 314 6.78 -6.99 -18.28
N ASN A 315 7.00 -7.31 -17.00
CA ASN A 315 7.55 -8.57 -16.46
C ASN A 315 9.07 -8.65 -16.19
N GLY A 316 9.85 -7.60 -16.41
CA GLY A 316 11.23 -7.57 -15.89
C GLY A 316 11.23 -7.67 -14.36
N GLN A 317 12.15 -8.46 -13.80
CA GLN A 317 12.24 -8.71 -12.36
C GLN A 317 13.60 -8.33 -11.78
N VAL A 318 13.59 -7.65 -10.64
CA VAL A 318 14.79 -7.33 -9.85
C VAL A 318 14.69 -8.03 -8.49
N ASN A 319 15.67 -8.85 -8.17
CA ASN A 319 15.75 -9.59 -6.92
C ASN A 319 16.87 -9.01 -6.05
N PHE A 320 16.53 -8.44 -4.91
CA PHE A 320 17.47 -8.04 -3.88
C PHE A 320 17.55 -9.13 -2.80
N ARG A 321 18.64 -9.91 -2.83
CA ARG A 321 18.88 -11.02 -1.88
C ARG A 321 19.40 -10.54 -0.51
N HIS A 322 19.61 -9.24 -0.37
CA HIS A 322 20.07 -8.58 0.85
C HIS A 322 19.42 -7.21 1.02
N ILE A 323 19.82 -6.49 2.09
CA ILE A 323 19.32 -5.18 2.46
C ILE A 323 19.51 -4.19 1.31
N VAL A 324 18.43 -3.51 0.95
CA VAL A 324 18.46 -2.27 0.16
C VAL A 324 18.17 -1.12 1.10
N ASP A 325 19.01 -0.10 1.08
CA ASP A 325 18.78 1.10 1.85
C ASP A 325 19.17 2.31 1.01
N VAL A 326 18.20 3.15 0.65
CA VAL A 326 18.44 4.41 -0.06
C VAL A 326 18.60 5.62 0.88
N GLY A 327 18.39 5.43 2.18
CA GLY A 327 18.42 6.49 3.19
C GLY A 327 17.09 7.26 3.27
N ILE A 328 17.02 8.19 4.23
CA ILE A 328 15.79 8.95 4.52
C ILE A 328 15.48 10.00 3.44
N ASP A 329 16.51 10.63 2.89
CA ASP A 329 16.41 11.64 1.83
C ASP A 329 16.63 11.02 0.43
N GLY A 330 16.70 9.69 0.36
CA GLY A 330 16.91 8.96 -0.88
C GLY A 330 15.63 8.78 -1.68
N THR A 331 15.78 8.57 -2.98
CA THR A 331 14.66 8.36 -3.89
C THR A 331 14.76 7.01 -4.59
N THR A 332 13.61 6.37 -4.84
CA THR A 332 13.49 5.18 -5.69
C THR A 332 12.47 5.47 -6.80
N ALA A 333 12.83 5.31 -8.06
CA ALA A 333 11.92 5.57 -9.17
C ALA A 333 11.75 4.34 -10.07
N PHE A 334 10.50 3.99 -10.37
CA PHE A 334 10.15 2.98 -11.37
C PHE A 334 9.92 3.66 -12.72
N LYS A 335 10.61 3.18 -13.77
CA LYS A 335 10.51 3.77 -15.11
C LYS A 335 10.20 2.73 -16.18
N THR A 336 9.78 3.26 -17.33
CA THR A 336 9.54 2.59 -18.63
C THR A 336 8.42 1.54 -18.69
N ALA A 337 8.39 0.53 -17.81
CA ALA A 337 7.36 -0.50 -17.80
C ALA A 337 7.16 -1.14 -16.42
N ALA A 338 6.04 -1.87 -16.25
CA ALA A 338 5.71 -2.60 -15.03
C ALA A 338 6.81 -3.62 -14.67
N SER A 339 7.60 -3.27 -13.65
CA SER A 339 8.72 -4.06 -13.13
C SER A 339 8.31 -4.76 -11.84
N LYS A 340 8.84 -5.96 -11.61
CA LYS A 340 8.68 -6.71 -10.35
C LYS A 340 9.94 -6.58 -9.51
N VAL A 341 9.79 -6.33 -8.22
CA VAL A 341 10.88 -6.26 -7.26
C VAL A 341 10.61 -7.22 -6.14
N ALA A 342 11.56 -8.09 -5.84
CA ALA A 342 11.51 -8.94 -4.66
C ALA A 342 12.65 -8.57 -3.71
N ILE A 343 12.33 -8.33 -2.44
CA ILE A 343 13.32 -8.20 -1.38
C ILE A 343 13.36 -9.47 -0.53
N THR A 344 14.43 -9.64 0.24
CA THR A 344 14.61 -10.81 1.13
C THR A 344 14.93 -10.42 2.58
N GLN A 345 15.22 -9.14 2.82
CA GLN A 345 15.54 -8.58 4.12
C GLN A 345 14.87 -7.21 4.30
N ASN A 346 14.86 -6.73 5.54
CA ASN A 346 14.43 -5.36 5.86
C ASN A 346 15.11 -4.36 4.93
N SER A 347 14.31 -3.52 4.27
CA SER A 347 14.80 -2.62 3.23
C SER A 347 14.11 -1.26 3.32
N ASN A 348 14.86 -0.22 2.98
CA ASN A 348 14.40 1.16 2.92
C ASN A 348 14.52 1.69 1.49
N PHE A 349 13.38 2.00 0.88
CA PHE A 349 13.27 2.51 -0.48
C PHE A 349 13.05 4.04 -0.52
N GLY A 350 13.07 4.70 0.65
CA GLY A 350 12.98 6.16 0.74
C GLY A 350 11.71 6.70 0.10
N THR A 351 11.80 7.85 -0.57
CA THR A 351 10.69 8.37 -1.38
C THR A 351 10.60 7.58 -2.67
N THR A 352 9.55 6.78 -2.83
CA THR A 352 9.36 5.89 -3.97
C THR A 352 8.29 6.41 -4.92
N ASP A 353 8.62 6.54 -6.20
CA ASP A 353 7.70 6.92 -7.28
C ASP A 353 7.49 5.73 -8.23
N PHE A 354 6.26 5.20 -8.26
CA PHE A 354 5.87 4.14 -9.19
C PHE A 354 5.56 4.66 -10.60
N GLY A 355 5.47 5.97 -10.81
CA GLY A 355 5.03 6.59 -12.05
C GLY A 355 3.61 6.16 -12.41
N ASN A 356 3.34 5.96 -13.70
CA ASN A 356 2.06 5.42 -14.19
C ASN A 356 2.05 3.89 -14.34
N LEU A 357 2.96 3.19 -13.67
CA LEU A 357 3.30 1.80 -13.97
C LEU A 357 2.67 0.82 -12.97
N ALA A 358 2.20 -0.33 -13.45
CA ALA A 358 1.73 -1.43 -12.61
C ALA A 358 2.90 -2.24 -11.98
N ALA A 359 3.91 -1.53 -11.46
CA ALA A 359 5.06 -2.14 -10.80
C ALA A 359 4.64 -2.91 -9.53
N GLN A 360 5.44 -3.89 -9.12
CA GLN A 360 5.11 -4.76 -7.99
C GLN A 360 6.32 -4.87 -7.06
N ILE A 361 6.10 -4.77 -5.76
CA ILE A 361 7.10 -5.08 -4.73
C ILE A 361 6.59 -6.25 -3.90
N THR A 362 7.38 -7.32 -3.78
CA THR A 362 7.10 -8.46 -2.92
C THR A 362 7.97 -8.40 -1.68
N VAL A 363 7.34 -8.43 -0.51
CA VAL A 363 7.94 -8.38 0.81
C VAL A 363 7.71 -9.74 1.49
N PRO A 364 8.78 -10.47 1.86
CA PRO A 364 8.66 -11.82 2.39
C PRO A 364 8.30 -11.81 3.89
N ASN A 365 8.12 -13.01 4.43
CA ASN A 365 7.67 -13.20 5.82
C ASN A 365 8.53 -12.45 6.84
N ALA A 366 7.87 -11.75 7.76
CA ALA A 366 8.48 -11.05 8.90
C ALA A 366 9.45 -9.91 8.54
N MET A 367 9.42 -9.41 7.30
CA MET A 367 10.27 -8.30 6.88
C MET A 367 9.56 -6.95 6.92
N THR A 368 10.35 -5.90 7.14
CA THR A 368 9.93 -4.50 7.10
C THR A 368 10.33 -3.87 5.76
N LEU A 369 9.36 -3.23 5.11
CA LEU A 369 9.61 -2.31 4.01
C LEU A 369 9.38 -0.89 4.51
N THR A 370 10.41 -0.06 4.43
CA THR A 370 10.35 1.35 4.78
C THR A 370 10.34 2.19 3.51
N GLY A 371 9.43 3.16 3.42
CA GLY A 371 9.34 4.08 2.28
C GLY A 371 8.10 4.95 2.31
N ASN A 372 8.09 5.98 1.47
CA ASN A 372 6.91 6.79 1.16
C ASN A 372 6.62 6.60 -0.33
N PHE A 373 5.60 5.82 -0.63
CA PHE A 373 5.32 5.32 -1.96
C PHE A 373 4.23 6.16 -2.61
N THR A 374 4.47 6.63 -3.82
CA THR A 374 3.53 7.42 -4.61
C THR A 374 3.32 6.76 -5.97
N GLY A 375 2.10 6.86 -6.51
CA GLY A 375 1.83 6.62 -7.93
C GLY A 375 2.42 7.74 -8.79
N ASP A 376 1.75 8.11 -9.88
CA ASP A 376 2.26 9.16 -10.77
C ASP A 376 2.21 10.53 -10.07
N ALA A 377 3.37 10.98 -9.57
CA ALA A 377 3.50 12.26 -8.88
C ALA A 377 3.07 13.46 -9.76
N SER A 378 3.11 13.31 -11.09
CA SER A 378 2.69 14.34 -12.04
C SER A 378 1.21 14.26 -12.42
N ASN A 379 0.54 13.13 -12.14
CA ASN A 379 -0.88 12.91 -12.42
C ASN A 379 -1.57 12.21 -11.24
N PRO A 380 -2.05 13.00 -10.25
CA PRO A 380 -2.67 12.45 -9.04
C PRO A 380 -3.93 11.59 -9.27
N GLY A 381 -4.55 11.65 -10.44
CA GLY A 381 -5.70 10.81 -10.79
C GLY A 381 -5.32 9.38 -11.21
N ASN A 382 -4.03 9.09 -11.39
CA ASN A 382 -3.56 7.80 -11.87
C ASN A 382 -2.96 6.96 -10.74
N THR A 383 -3.60 5.83 -10.44
CA THR A 383 -3.08 4.89 -9.45
C THR A 383 -2.09 3.91 -10.08
N ALA A 384 -0.96 3.67 -9.44
CA ALA A 384 0.10 2.79 -9.94
C ALA A 384 0.70 1.94 -8.82
N GLY A 385 1.35 0.83 -9.14
CA GLY A 385 2.08 0.03 -8.16
C GLY A 385 1.23 -0.88 -7.24
N VAL A 386 1.79 -2.03 -6.85
CA VAL A 386 1.25 -2.90 -5.79
C VAL A 386 2.38 -3.33 -4.85
N ILE A 387 2.13 -3.28 -3.54
CA ILE A 387 3.05 -3.82 -2.53
C ILE A 387 2.39 -5.06 -1.93
N THR A 388 3.00 -6.23 -2.09
CA THR A 388 2.49 -7.53 -1.64
C THR A 388 3.36 -8.06 -0.50
N PHE A 389 2.75 -8.37 0.62
CA PHE A 389 3.38 -8.99 1.79
C PHE A 389 2.99 -10.47 1.87
N ASP A 390 4.00 -11.35 1.92
CA ASP A 390 3.78 -12.79 2.05
C ASP A 390 3.17 -13.14 3.42
N ALA A 391 3.72 -12.63 4.52
CA ALA A 391 3.17 -12.81 5.88
C ALA A 391 3.90 -11.92 6.90
N ASN A 392 3.26 -11.61 8.03
CA ASN A 392 3.88 -11.02 9.22
C ASN A 392 4.75 -9.75 9.00
N GLY A 393 4.52 -9.02 7.90
CA GLY A 393 5.38 -7.92 7.48
C GLY A 393 5.02 -6.58 8.12
N THR A 394 5.80 -5.54 7.81
CA THR A 394 5.53 -4.17 8.24
C THR A 394 5.79 -3.19 7.11
N LEU A 395 4.84 -2.28 6.88
CA LEU A 395 5.03 -1.11 6.02
C LEU A 395 5.22 0.13 6.91
N ALA A 396 6.39 0.74 6.85
CA ALA A 396 6.75 1.91 7.65
C ALA A 396 7.02 3.13 6.76
N SER A 397 6.69 4.32 7.26
CA SER A 397 7.09 5.58 6.64
C SER A 397 8.62 5.73 6.66
N ALA A 398 9.20 6.25 5.58
CA ALA A 398 10.57 6.78 5.62
C ALA A 398 10.60 8.21 6.18
N SER A 399 9.49 8.95 6.08
CA SER A 399 9.36 10.33 6.54
C SER A 399 9.04 10.40 8.04
N ALA A 400 9.70 11.33 8.74
CA ALA A 400 9.35 11.74 10.09
C ALA A 400 8.16 12.71 10.14
N ASP A 401 7.81 13.35 9.02
CA ASP A 401 6.61 14.18 8.90
C ASP A 401 5.38 13.30 8.71
N ALA A 402 4.50 13.29 9.72
CA ALA A 402 3.27 12.52 9.75
C ALA A 402 2.26 12.94 8.66
N ASN A 403 2.42 14.11 8.04
CA ASN A 403 1.57 14.56 6.94
C ASN A 403 1.96 13.93 5.59
N VAL A 404 3.15 13.36 5.49
CA VAL A 404 3.58 12.63 4.29
C VAL A 404 2.94 11.25 4.32
N ALA A 405 2.08 10.99 3.35
CA ALA A 405 1.46 9.67 3.22
C ALA A 405 2.52 8.59 2.98
N VAL A 406 2.31 7.43 3.61
CA VAL A 406 3.13 6.25 3.37
C VAL A 406 2.77 5.63 2.03
N THR A 407 1.49 5.67 1.66
CA THR A 407 1.04 5.35 0.31
C THR A 407 0.11 6.42 -0.24
N ASN A 408 0.41 6.93 -1.44
CA ASN A 408 -0.38 7.95 -2.13
C ASN A 408 -0.58 7.59 -3.60
N ASN A 409 -1.82 7.52 -4.08
CA ASN A 409 -2.14 7.09 -5.46
C ASN A 409 -1.49 5.76 -5.85
N ILE A 410 -1.37 4.84 -4.90
CA ILE A 410 -0.94 3.48 -5.20
C ILE A 410 -2.17 2.62 -5.46
N THR A 411 -2.08 1.63 -6.35
CA THR A 411 -3.20 0.72 -6.59
C THR A 411 -3.56 -0.05 -5.33
N ALA A 412 -2.61 -0.78 -4.73
CA ALA A 412 -2.92 -1.58 -3.55
C ALA A 412 -1.73 -1.94 -2.64
N ILE A 413 -2.06 -2.27 -1.39
CA ILE A 413 -1.25 -3.05 -0.45
C ILE A 413 -1.96 -4.39 -0.26
N GLU A 414 -1.26 -5.49 -0.48
CA GLU A 414 -1.82 -6.84 -0.40
C GLU A 414 -1.16 -7.66 0.70
N ALA A 415 -1.97 -8.25 1.58
CA ALA A 415 -1.55 -9.29 2.52
C ALA A 415 -1.88 -10.66 1.90
N SER A 416 -0.92 -11.28 1.20
CA SER A 416 -1.17 -12.44 0.32
C SER A 416 -1.15 -13.78 1.04
N GLY A 417 -0.47 -13.90 2.18
CA GLY A 417 -0.43 -15.12 2.99
C GLY A 417 -0.99 -14.94 4.40
N VAL A 418 -0.93 -16.03 5.16
CA VAL A 418 -1.44 -16.11 6.53
C VAL A 418 -0.50 -15.37 7.47
N GLY A 419 -1.00 -14.38 8.21
CA GLY A 419 -0.19 -13.59 9.14
C GLY A 419 -0.60 -12.12 9.20
N VAL A 420 0.19 -11.35 9.93
CA VAL A 420 -0.14 -9.96 10.29
C VAL A 420 0.70 -8.94 9.54
N VAL A 421 0.10 -8.13 8.67
CA VAL A 421 0.75 -6.99 8.04
C VAL A 421 0.48 -5.73 8.84
N GLN A 422 1.53 -5.15 9.43
CA GLN A 422 1.45 -3.93 10.23
C GLN A 422 1.54 -2.69 9.35
N LEU A 423 0.60 -1.76 9.55
CA LEU A 423 0.52 -0.48 8.84
C LEU A 423 0.54 0.69 9.83
N SER A 424 1.15 1.79 9.42
CA SER A 424 1.23 3.04 10.18
C SER A 424 1.23 4.25 9.24
N GLY A 425 0.70 5.39 9.69
CA GLY A 425 0.62 6.59 8.89
C GLY A 425 -0.59 6.61 7.94
N THR A 426 -0.51 7.43 6.89
CA THR A 426 -1.63 7.64 5.95
C THR A 426 -1.44 6.81 4.67
N HIS A 427 -2.50 6.10 4.28
CA HIS A 427 -2.52 5.22 3.11
C HIS A 427 -3.75 5.51 2.24
N THR A 428 -3.55 5.83 0.97
CA THR A 428 -4.65 5.96 -0.01
C THR A 428 -4.86 4.71 -0.86
N ALA A 429 -3.94 3.74 -0.77
CA ALA A 429 -4.00 2.50 -1.52
C ALA A 429 -5.20 1.64 -1.09
N GLU A 430 -5.71 0.81 -2.01
CA GLU A 430 -6.62 -0.27 -1.64
C GLU A 430 -5.89 -1.28 -0.74
N LEU A 431 -6.54 -1.72 0.34
CA LEU A 431 -6.04 -2.81 1.18
C LEU A 431 -6.66 -4.11 0.69
N ARG A 432 -5.84 -5.07 0.31
CA ARG A 432 -6.27 -6.37 -0.23
C ARG A 432 -5.89 -7.49 0.72
N LEU A 433 -6.89 -8.19 1.24
CA LEU A 433 -6.73 -9.39 2.06
C LEU A 433 -6.79 -10.62 1.13
N GLY A 434 -5.63 -11.24 0.92
CA GLY A 434 -5.41 -12.29 -0.08
C GLY A 434 -5.42 -13.71 0.49
N ASN A 435 -5.66 -13.92 1.78
CA ASN A 435 -5.73 -15.26 2.37
C ASN A 435 -6.63 -15.33 3.60
N ALA A 436 -7.13 -16.53 3.92
CA ALA A 436 -7.82 -16.77 5.18
C ALA A 436 -6.78 -16.66 6.31
N GLY A 437 -7.03 -15.78 7.29
CA GLY A 437 -6.04 -15.46 8.32
C GLY A 437 -4.97 -14.45 7.91
N SER A 438 -5.11 -13.80 6.75
CA SER A 438 -4.42 -12.53 6.52
C SER A 438 -5.03 -11.44 7.40
N VAL A 439 -4.20 -10.65 8.07
CA VAL A 439 -4.64 -9.60 9.00
C VAL A 439 -3.90 -8.31 8.70
N PHE A 440 -4.63 -7.20 8.54
CA PHE A 440 -4.02 -5.88 8.65
C PHE A 440 -4.08 -5.39 10.09
N LYS A 441 -2.92 -5.09 10.67
CA LYS A 441 -2.82 -4.49 12.00
C LYS A 441 -2.52 -3.02 11.88
N LEU A 442 -3.41 -2.17 12.37
CA LEU A 442 -3.31 -0.72 12.25
C LEU A 442 -2.76 -0.11 13.54
N ALA A 443 -1.63 0.58 13.44
CA ALA A 443 -1.04 1.33 14.54
C ALA A 443 -1.89 2.56 14.92
N ASP A 444 -1.62 3.14 16.09
CA ASP A 444 -2.27 4.38 16.55
C ASP A 444 -2.04 5.52 15.55
N GLY A 445 -3.11 6.23 15.18
CA GLY A 445 -3.07 7.31 14.19
C GLY A 445 -3.08 6.88 12.73
N THR A 446 -3.22 5.58 12.43
CA THR A 446 -3.27 5.10 11.03
C THR A 446 -4.52 5.59 10.31
N VAL A 447 -4.36 6.06 9.06
CA VAL A 447 -5.45 6.55 8.21
C VAL A 447 -5.47 5.75 6.90
N ILE A 448 -6.61 5.14 6.58
CA ILE A 448 -6.86 4.39 5.36
C ILE A 448 -7.94 5.08 4.54
N ASN A 449 -7.55 5.72 3.43
CA ASN A 449 -8.46 6.39 2.52
C ASN A 449 -8.93 5.49 1.37
N GLY A 450 -8.14 4.46 1.03
CA GLY A 450 -8.51 3.47 0.02
C GLY A 450 -9.55 2.48 0.53
N LYS A 451 -10.13 1.71 -0.39
CA LYS A 451 -11.07 0.63 -0.05
C LYS A 451 -10.34 -0.52 0.65
N VAL A 452 -11.05 -1.26 1.49
CA VAL A 452 -10.56 -2.52 2.08
C VAL A 452 -11.32 -3.67 1.44
N ASN A 453 -10.65 -4.50 0.66
CA ASN A 453 -11.24 -5.58 -0.12
C ASN A 453 -10.56 -6.93 0.16
N GLN A 454 -11.22 -8.01 -0.25
CA GLN A 454 -10.65 -9.35 -0.29
C GLN A 454 -10.44 -9.76 -1.74
N THR A 455 -9.28 -10.35 -2.05
CA THR A 455 -8.88 -10.63 -3.44
C THR A 455 -8.75 -12.11 -3.78
N ALA A 456 -8.68 -13.01 -2.78
CA ALA A 456 -8.50 -14.43 -3.02
C ALA A 456 -9.78 -15.24 -2.82
N LEU A 457 -9.99 -16.23 -3.69
CA LEU A 457 -11.09 -17.20 -3.64
C LEU A 457 -10.53 -18.56 -3.17
N VAL A 458 -10.96 -19.05 -2.01
CA VAL A 458 -10.64 -20.39 -1.49
C VAL A 458 -11.89 -21.27 -1.58
N GLY A 459 -11.84 -22.31 -2.42
CA GLY A 459 -12.97 -23.24 -2.57
C GLY A 459 -14.27 -22.62 -3.10
N GLY A 460 -14.17 -21.51 -3.86
CA GLY A 460 -15.34 -20.79 -4.37
C GLY A 460 -15.91 -19.72 -3.42
N VAL A 461 -15.30 -19.54 -2.23
CA VAL A 461 -15.66 -18.50 -1.25
C VAL A 461 -14.45 -17.59 -1.03
N LEU A 462 -14.66 -16.28 -0.92
CA LEU A 462 -13.54 -15.35 -0.75
C LEU A 462 -12.90 -15.51 0.63
N ALA A 463 -11.57 -15.45 0.66
CA ALA A 463 -10.75 -15.79 1.81
C ALA A 463 -10.98 -14.79 2.94
N ALA A 464 -11.35 -15.28 4.12
CA ALA A 464 -11.77 -14.46 5.28
C ALA A 464 -10.56 -13.85 6.01
N GLY A 465 -10.14 -12.65 5.59
CA GLY A 465 -9.13 -11.84 6.29
C GLY A 465 -9.75 -10.95 7.37
N ALA A 466 -8.91 -10.32 8.21
CA ALA A 466 -9.36 -9.49 9.32
C ALA A 466 -8.58 -8.17 9.45
N ILE A 467 -9.13 -7.23 10.23
CA ILE A 467 -8.44 -6.01 10.67
C ILE A 467 -8.29 -6.06 12.20
N THR A 468 -7.14 -5.67 12.72
CA THR A 468 -6.90 -5.49 14.15
C THR A 468 -6.33 -4.11 14.42
N LEU A 469 -6.76 -3.47 15.50
CA LEU A 469 -6.28 -2.16 15.89
C LEU A 469 -5.37 -2.25 17.12
N ASP A 470 -4.17 -1.65 17.03
CA ASP A 470 -3.32 -1.39 18.21
C ASP A 470 -3.64 -0.04 18.87
N GLY A 471 -4.27 0.87 18.14
CA GLY A 471 -4.67 2.20 18.61
C GLY A 471 -5.87 2.74 17.84
N SER A 472 -6.05 4.07 17.86
CA SER A 472 -7.07 4.75 17.08
C SER A 472 -6.71 4.72 15.60
N ALA A 473 -7.70 4.49 14.73
CA ALA A 473 -7.51 4.46 13.29
C ALA A 473 -8.71 5.09 12.56
N THR A 474 -8.49 5.58 11.35
CA THR A 474 -9.55 6.11 10.48
C THR A 474 -9.60 5.32 9.18
N ILE A 475 -10.78 4.85 8.76
CA ILE A 475 -11.00 4.20 7.47
C ILE A 475 -12.14 4.94 6.75
N THR A 476 -11.82 5.67 5.67
CA THR A 476 -12.83 6.43 4.91
C THR A 476 -13.28 5.72 3.63
N GLY A 477 -12.51 4.74 3.15
CA GLY A 477 -12.94 3.87 2.06
C GLY A 477 -14.00 2.87 2.51
N ASP A 478 -14.73 2.31 1.54
CA ASP A 478 -15.64 1.19 1.78
C ASP A 478 -14.85 -0.04 2.29
N ILE A 479 -15.47 -0.81 3.18
CA ILE A 479 -14.94 -2.06 3.72
C ILE A 479 -15.79 -3.20 3.18
N GLY A 480 -15.16 -4.15 2.49
CA GLY A 480 -15.79 -5.30 1.84
C GLY A 480 -16.11 -5.06 0.36
N ASN A 481 -16.21 -6.17 -0.41
CA ASN A 481 -16.56 -6.10 -1.82
C ASN A 481 -18.09 -6.11 -1.94
N GLY A 482 -18.69 -5.03 -2.46
CA GLY A 482 -20.15 -4.83 -2.57
C GLY A 482 -20.92 -5.80 -3.47
N GLY A 483 -20.39 -6.98 -3.80
CA GLY A 483 -21.07 -8.02 -4.56
C GLY A 483 -20.47 -9.41 -4.33
N GLY A 484 -21.31 -10.37 -3.90
CA GLY A 484 -21.06 -11.82 -3.94
C GLY A 484 -20.02 -12.37 -2.95
N GLY A 485 -20.46 -12.97 -1.85
CA GLY A 485 -19.72 -13.95 -1.03
C GLY A 485 -18.38 -13.53 -0.39
N ALA A 486 -17.84 -12.36 -0.73
CA ALA A 486 -16.60 -11.79 -0.20
C ALA A 486 -16.89 -10.85 0.92
N ALA A 487 -16.44 -11.24 2.11
CA ALA A 487 -16.56 -10.33 3.20
C ALA A 487 -15.59 -10.61 4.34
N LEU A 488 -15.23 -9.52 4.99
CA LEU A 488 -14.26 -9.46 6.06
C LEU A 488 -14.68 -10.42 7.19
N GLN A 489 -13.73 -11.21 7.71
CA GLN A 489 -13.94 -12.09 8.85
C GLN A 489 -14.35 -11.27 10.08
N GLY A 490 -13.60 -10.20 10.35
CA GLY A 490 -13.96 -9.26 11.38
C GLY A 490 -12.99 -8.10 11.55
N ILE A 491 -13.40 -7.18 12.41
CA ILE A 491 -12.61 -6.06 12.90
C ILE A 491 -12.49 -6.21 14.41
N THR A 492 -11.26 -6.37 14.91
CA THR A 492 -10.99 -6.37 16.34
C THR A 492 -10.52 -4.99 16.78
N LEU A 493 -11.31 -4.34 17.64
CA LEU A 493 -10.94 -3.03 18.20
C LEU A 493 -9.78 -3.16 19.19
N ALA A 494 -9.05 -2.07 19.41
CA ALA A 494 -8.04 -2.00 20.44
C ALA A 494 -8.69 -2.22 21.82
N ASN A 495 -8.01 -2.93 22.72
CA ASN A 495 -8.51 -3.23 24.07
C ASN A 495 -8.34 -2.04 25.03
N ASP A 496 -8.90 -0.89 24.65
CA ASP A 496 -8.77 0.40 25.33
C ASP A 496 -9.96 1.31 24.97
N ALA A 497 -10.75 1.69 25.99
CA ALA A 497 -11.93 2.55 25.84
C ALA A 497 -11.64 3.93 25.21
N THR A 498 -10.40 4.42 25.32
CA THR A 498 -10.00 5.73 24.77
C THR A 498 -9.72 5.70 23.28
N LYS A 499 -9.59 4.49 22.70
CA LYS A 499 -9.26 4.31 21.29
C LYS A 499 -10.51 4.30 20.43
N THR A 500 -10.38 4.88 19.24
CA THR A 500 -11.48 5.08 18.32
C THR A 500 -11.14 4.54 16.94
N LEU A 501 -12.02 3.70 16.39
CA LEU A 501 -12.08 3.41 14.97
C LEU A 501 -13.09 4.36 14.33
N THR A 502 -12.61 5.29 13.51
CA THR A 502 -13.46 6.21 12.74
C THR A 502 -13.74 5.62 11.36
N LEU A 503 -15.02 5.49 11.00
CA LEU A 503 -15.47 4.92 9.73
C LEU A 503 -16.24 5.98 8.93
N GLY A 504 -15.76 6.27 7.72
CA GLY A 504 -16.36 7.24 6.79
C GLY A 504 -16.95 6.64 5.51
N GLY A 505 -16.67 5.36 5.22
CA GLY A 505 -17.17 4.66 4.04
C GLY A 505 -18.70 4.50 4.02
N ALA A 506 -19.27 4.32 2.83
CA ALA A 506 -20.71 4.10 2.66
C ALA A 506 -21.10 2.67 3.08
N ASN A 507 -20.23 1.71 2.77
CA ASN A 507 -20.48 0.30 3.02
C ASN A 507 -19.43 -0.26 3.99
N ILE A 508 -19.89 -0.84 5.10
CA ILE A 508 -19.08 -1.59 6.06
C ILE A 508 -19.66 -3.01 6.08
N ILE A 509 -19.22 -3.82 5.12
CA ILE A 509 -19.78 -5.15 4.86
C ILE A 509 -18.85 -6.18 5.50
N GLY A 510 -19.31 -6.79 6.60
CA GLY A 510 -18.70 -8.03 7.09
C GLY A 510 -19.38 -9.23 6.44
N ALA A 511 -18.81 -10.42 6.67
CA ALA A 511 -19.33 -11.61 6.02
C ALA A 511 -20.71 -11.99 6.48
N ASN A 512 -21.34 -12.91 5.75
CA ASN A 512 -22.47 -13.72 6.22
C ASN A 512 -22.12 -14.31 7.61
N GLY A 513 -22.17 -13.52 8.69
CA GLY A 513 -21.62 -13.82 10.02
C GLY A 513 -20.23 -13.23 10.41
N GLY A 514 -19.70 -12.19 9.76
CA GLY A 514 -18.50 -11.49 10.24
C GLY A 514 -18.76 -10.65 11.50
N THR A 515 -17.73 -10.30 12.27
CA THR A 515 -17.90 -9.55 13.55
C THR A 515 -17.09 -8.26 13.63
N ILE A 516 -17.62 -7.26 14.32
CA ILE A 516 -16.81 -6.21 14.93
C ILE A 516 -16.74 -6.48 16.42
N ASP A 517 -15.55 -6.79 16.91
CA ASP A 517 -15.31 -7.26 18.27
C ASP A 517 -14.89 -6.09 19.17
N PHE A 518 -15.79 -5.71 20.07
CA PHE A 518 -15.47 -4.85 21.21
C PHE A 518 -14.79 -5.70 22.28
N GLN A 519 -13.51 -5.41 22.53
CA GLN A 519 -12.69 -6.10 23.51
C GLN A 519 -13.11 -5.79 24.95
N ALA A 520 -12.48 -6.45 25.93
CA ALA A 520 -12.92 -6.42 27.32
C ALA A 520 -12.93 -5.02 27.97
N ASN A 521 -12.02 -4.13 27.56
CA ASN A 521 -11.95 -2.74 28.01
C ASN A 521 -12.77 -1.79 27.12
N GLY A 522 -13.53 -2.31 26.16
CA GLY A 522 -14.30 -1.53 25.20
C GLY A 522 -13.44 -0.86 24.12
N GLY A 523 -14.00 0.20 23.54
CA GLY A 523 -13.47 0.96 22.40
C GLY A 523 -14.63 1.73 21.75
N THR A 524 -14.33 2.68 20.88
CA THR A 524 -15.36 3.47 20.18
C THR A 524 -15.33 3.22 18.68
N ILE A 525 -16.49 2.94 18.08
CA ILE A 525 -16.70 3.07 16.64
C ILE A 525 -17.35 4.43 16.40
N LYS A 526 -16.73 5.30 15.61
CA LYS A 526 -17.29 6.59 15.24
C LYS A 526 -17.67 6.62 13.77
N LEU A 527 -18.93 6.92 13.47
CA LEU A 527 -19.49 6.91 12.12
C LEU A 527 -19.63 8.34 11.58
N THR A 528 -18.85 8.70 10.56
CA THR A 528 -18.68 10.10 10.14
C THR A 528 -19.03 10.38 8.67
N SER A 529 -19.70 9.47 7.97
CA SER A 529 -20.14 9.72 6.57
C SER A 529 -21.05 10.95 6.50
N THR A 530 -20.69 11.93 5.69
CA THR A 530 -21.49 13.15 5.45
C THR A 530 -22.26 13.10 4.14
N GLN A 531 -22.01 12.10 3.28
CA GLN A 531 -22.54 12.06 1.91
C GLN A 531 -23.39 10.82 1.64
N ASN A 532 -23.09 9.71 2.31
CA ASN A 532 -23.68 8.41 2.02
C ASN A 532 -24.43 7.85 3.23
N ASN A 533 -25.47 7.07 2.97
CA ASN A 533 -26.00 6.14 3.95
C ASN A 533 -24.89 5.17 4.39
N ILE A 534 -24.96 4.71 5.63
CA ILE A 534 -24.02 3.74 6.18
C ILE A 534 -24.75 2.43 6.39
N VAL A 535 -24.19 1.34 5.86
CA VAL A 535 -24.65 -0.02 6.14
C VAL A 535 -23.55 -0.78 6.87
N VAL A 536 -23.86 -1.25 8.08
CA VAL A 536 -23.02 -2.17 8.87
C VAL A 536 -23.66 -3.55 8.79
N ASP A 537 -23.11 -4.39 7.92
CA ASP A 537 -23.62 -5.75 7.65
C ASP A 537 -22.77 -6.81 8.35
N CYS A 538 -22.66 -6.71 9.67
CA CYS A 538 -21.93 -7.64 10.53
C CYS A 538 -22.44 -7.58 11.98
N ASP A 539 -22.17 -8.64 12.75
CA ASP A 539 -22.52 -8.69 14.17
C ASP A 539 -21.57 -7.77 14.98
N LEU A 540 -22.10 -6.98 15.90
CA LEU A 540 -21.33 -6.22 16.89
C LEU A 540 -21.19 -7.08 18.15
N ALA A 541 -20.04 -7.75 18.28
CA ALA A 541 -19.75 -8.67 19.35
C ALA A 541 -19.18 -7.91 20.56
N ILE A 542 -19.76 -8.16 21.73
CA ILE A 542 -19.38 -7.51 22.99
C ILE A 542 -18.70 -8.54 23.89
N ALA A 543 -17.43 -8.33 24.23
CA ALA A 543 -16.69 -9.26 25.10
C ALA A 543 -17.16 -9.20 26.56
N THR A 544 -17.31 -7.98 27.11
CA THR A 544 -17.72 -7.70 28.49
C THR A 544 -18.99 -6.87 28.49
N ASP A 545 -19.98 -7.24 29.31
CA ASP A 545 -21.25 -6.51 29.41
C ASP A 545 -21.05 -5.01 29.67
N GLN A 546 -21.85 -4.17 29.02
CA GLN A 546 -21.86 -2.70 29.15
C GLN A 546 -20.55 -2.03 28.70
N THR A 547 -19.79 -2.67 27.81
CA THR A 547 -18.58 -2.08 27.21
C THR A 547 -18.80 -1.71 25.75
N GLY A 548 -17.96 -0.80 25.25
CA GLY A 548 -17.99 -0.35 23.87
C GLY A 548 -18.98 0.78 23.60
N VAL A 549 -18.65 1.60 22.60
CA VAL A 549 -19.48 2.72 22.16
C VAL A 549 -19.62 2.68 20.64
N VAL A 550 -20.85 2.83 20.15
CA VAL A 550 -21.12 3.18 18.75
C VAL A 550 -21.58 4.63 18.73
N ASP A 551 -20.78 5.52 18.14
CA ASP A 551 -21.05 6.93 18.00
C ASP A 551 -21.46 7.29 16.57
N ALA A 552 -22.77 7.42 16.36
CA ALA A 552 -23.39 7.90 15.13
C ALA A 552 -23.98 9.31 15.30
N SER A 553 -23.54 10.07 16.32
CA SER A 553 -24.07 11.40 16.65
C SER A 553 -23.85 12.44 15.54
N SER A 554 -22.81 12.27 14.71
CA SER A 554 -22.52 13.15 13.58
C SER A 554 -23.39 12.92 12.34
N LEU A 555 -24.14 11.81 12.29
CA LEU A 555 -25.03 11.54 11.16
C LEU A 555 -26.26 12.45 11.23
N THR A 556 -26.64 13.03 10.09
CA THR A 556 -27.79 13.93 9.99
C THR A 556 -28.99 13.25 9.35
N ASN A 557 -30.12 13.94 9.29
CA ASN A 557 -31.35 13.47 8.64
C ASN A 557 -31.20 13.21 7.13
N ALA A 558 -30.08 13.59 6.51
CA ALA A 558 -29.77 13.25 5.13
C ALA A 558 -29.24 11.81 4.97
N GLN A 559 -28.76 11.18 6.05
CA GLN A 559 -28.26 9.81 6.04
C GLN A 559 -29.17 8.86 6.82
N THR A 560 -29.15 7.60 6.41
CA THR A 560 -29.66 6.46 7.18
C THR A 560 -28.49 5.58 7.59
N LEU A 561 -28.44 5.22 8.89
CA LEU A 561 -27.59 4.15 9.40
C LEU A 561 -28.41 2.86 9.43
N THR A 562 -27.90 1.79 8.84
CA THR A 562 -28.49 0.45 8.95
C THR A 562 -27.49 -0.48 9.61
N ILE A 563 -27.90 -1.16 10.68
CA ILE A 563 -27.16 -2.26 11.29
C ILE A 563 -27.98 -3.53 11.07
N SER A 564 -27.42 -4.46 10.30
CA SER A 564 -28.08 -5.71 9.94
C SER A 564 -27.70 -6.85 10.88
N GLY A 565 -26.52 -6.81 11.51
CA GLY A 565 -26.11 -7.85 12.45
C GLY A 565 -26.74 -7.73 13.84
N THR A 566 -26.41 -8.70 14.67
CA THR A 566 -26.72 -8.76 16.10
C THR A 566 -25.91 -7.70 16.83
N ILE A 567 -26.47 -7.08 17.87
CA ILE A 567 -25.70 -6.26 18.80
C ILE A 567 -25.70 -6.96 20.15
N GLY A 568 -24.54 -7.43 20.61
CA GLY A 568 -24.43 -8.12 21.89
C GLY A 568 -25.20 -9.45 21.95
N THR A 569 -25.55 -9.90 23.16
CA THR A 569 -26.29 -11.16 23.38
C THR A 569 -27.40 -10.98 24.42
N ILE A 570 -28.59 -11.52 24.13
CA ILE A 570 -29.73 -11.58 25.05
C ILE A 570 -29.89 -13.02 25.55
N GLY A 571 -29.82 -13.25 26.85
CA GLY A 571 -29.91 -14.58 27.47
C GLY A 571 -29.70 -14.55 28.99
N ALA A 572 -29.31 -15.70 29.57
CA ALA A 572 -29.06 -15.79 31.02
C ALA A 572 -27.93 -14.84 31.50
N ASN A 573 -26.95 -14.60 30.64
CA ASN A 573 -25.88 -13.62 30.84
C ASN A 573 -25.91 -12.64 29.67
N ASN A 574 -26.69 -11.58 29.81
CA ASN A 574 -26.75 -10.54 28.80
C ASN A 574 -25.35 -9.93 28.60
N LYS A 575 -25.02 -9.62 27.33
CA LYS A 575 -23.87 -8.78 26.99
C LYS A 575 -24.39 -7.63 26.15
N THR A 576 -24.47 -6.47 26.75
CA THR A 576 -25.04 -5.26 26.16
C THR A 576 -23.91 -4.35 25.68
N LEU A 577 -24.10 -3.69 24.53
CA LEU A 577 -23.25 -2.58 24.12
C LEU A 577 -23.36 -1.45 25.15
N GLY A 578 -22.23 -0.92 25.63
CA GLY A 578 -22.19 0.11 26.67
C GLY A 578 -23.02 1.35 26.31
N GLN A 579 -22.82 1.89 25.11
CA GLN A 579 -23.57 3.04 24.63
C GLN A 579 -23.74 3.05 23.10
N PHE A 580 -24.91 3.47 22.62
CA PHE A 580 -25.18 3.78 21.23
C PHE A 580 -25.69 5.21 21.11
N ASN A 581 -24.91 6.09 20.49
CA ASN A 581 -25.27 7.48 20.25
C ASN A 581 -25.81 7.70 18.83
N ILE A 582 -26.95 8.38 18.73
CA ILE A 582 -27.61 8.68 17.46
C ILE A 582 -27.83 10.20 17.35
N GLY A 583 -27.48 10.74 16.19
CA GLY A 583 -27.70 12.14 15.83
C GLY A 583 -29.15 12.39 15.36
N SER A 584 -29.32 13.24 14.36
CA SER A 584 -30.65 13.49 13.74
C SER A 584 -31.01 12.49 12.64
N SER A 585 -30.14 11.51 12.39
CA SER A 585 -30.35 10.48 11.37
C SER A 585 -31.44 9.48 11.74
N LYS A 586 -31.89 8.74 10.72
CA LYS A 586 -32.63 7.50 10.91
C LYS A 586 -31.64 6.35 11.13
N THR A 587 -31.81 5.60 12.21
CA THR A 587 -31.05 4.37 12.49
C THR A 587 -31.98 3.17 12.42
N ALA A 588 -31.66 2.18 11.60
CA ALA A 588 -32.46 0.99 11.40
C ALA A 588 -31.71 -0.24 11.90
N LEU A 589 -32.28 -0.94 12.89
CA LEU A 589 -31.74 -2.15 13.49
C LEU A 589 -32.52 -3.34 12.92
N ASN A 590 -32.06 -3.88 11.79
CA ASN A 590 -32.95 -4.55 10.83
C ASN A 590 -32.81 -6.06 10.71
N GLY A 591 -31.74 -6.68 11.22
CA GLY A 591 -31.49 -8.09 10.87
C GLY A 591 -31.48 -9.10 12.01
N ARG A 592 -31.19 -8.74 13.28
CA ARG A 592 -31.07 -9.69 14.40
C ARG A 592 -31.35 -9.07 15.77
N ASN A 593 -31.12 -9.83 16.84
CA ASN A 593 -31.30 -9.40 18.23
C ASN A 593 -30.37 -8.23 18.61
N VAL A 594 -30.82 -7.36 19.50
CA VAL A 594 -30.09 -6.15 19.90
C VAL A 594 -30.11 -6.01 21.41
N ALA A 595 -28.94 -5.94 22.03
CA ALA A 595 -28.73 -5.66 23.43
C ALA A 595 -27.87 -4.39 23.60
N ILE A 596 -28.48 -3.31 24.09
CA ILE A 596 -27.85 -2.00 24.32
C ILE A 596 -28.13 -1.59 25.76
N ASN A 597 -27.08 -1.21 26.48
CA ASN A 597 -27.19 -0.69 27.83
C ASN A 597 -27.80 0.71 27.78
N GLU A 598 -27.17 1.64 27.08
CA GLU A 598 -27.68 3.00 26.89
C GLU A 598 -27.86 3.36 25.41
N LEU A 599 -29.11 3.68 25.03
CA LEU A 599 -29.45 4.26 23.74
C LEU A 599 -29.62 5.77 23.89
N VAL A 600 -28.73 6.56 23.28
CA VAL A 600 -28.79 8.02 23.30
C VAL A 600 -29.37 8.53 21.97
N ILE A 601 -30.49 9.25 22.02
CA ILE A 601 -31.16 9.81 20.84
C ILE A 601 -31.09 11.34 20.92
N GLY A 602 -30.22 11.94 20.11
CA GLY A 602 -30.08 13.39 19.97
C GLY A 602 -30.92 13.96 18.83
N ASN A 603 -31.16 15.27 18.82
CA ASN A 603 -31.63 16.06 17.66
C ASN A 603 -32.83 15.46 16.88
N ASN A 604 -33.83 14.91 17.58
CA ASN A 604 -34.99 14.22 16.98
C ASN A 604 -34.64 13.05 16.03
N GLY A 605 -33.51 12.38 16.26
CA GLY A 605 -33.18 11.12 15.59
C GLY A 605 -34.27 10.05 15.78
N SER A 606 -34.25 9.05 14.92
CA SER A 606 -35.22 7.94 14.98
C SER A 606 -34.55 6.59 14.95
N VAL A 607 -35.10 5.64 15.71
CA VAL A 607 -34.63 4.26 15.77
C VAL A 607 -35.74 3.33 15.31
N GLN A 608 -35.48 2.57 14.26
CA GLN A 608 -36.40 1.58 13.74
C GLN A 608 -36.01 0.20 14.27
N PHE A 609 -36.95 -0.43 14.96
CA PHE A 609 -36.88 -1.83 15.36
C PHE A 609 -37.65 -2.68 14.36
N ALA A 610 -36.98 -3.66 13.78
CA ALA A 610 -37.58 -4.73 12.98
C ALA A 610 -38.00 -5.93 13.89
N HIS A 611 -38.17 -7.13 13.31
CA HIS A 611 -38.69 -8.33 13.97
C HIS A 611 -37.70 -9.17 14.76
N ASN A 612 -37.24 -8.66 15.90
CA ASN A 612 -36.27 -9.36 16.72
C ASN A 612 -36.52 -9.12 18.21
N ASN A 613 -35.62 -9.65 19.04
CA ASN A 613 -35.58 -9.35 20.46
C ASN A 613 -34.70 -8.14 20.71
N TYR A 614 -35.23 -7.15 21.42
CA TYR A 614 -34.51 -5.92 21.80
C TYR A 614 -34.44 -5.79 23.30
N LEU A 615 -33.24 -5.58 23.83
CA LEU A 615 -32.98 -5.19 25.20
C LEU A 615 -32.33 -3.81 25.18
N ILE A 616 -33.07 -2.78 25.61
CA ILE A 616 -32.54 -1.42 25.78
C ILE A 616 -32.67 -1.07 27.25
N THR A 617 -31.60 -1.14 28.04
CA THR A 617 -31.75 -0.99 29.51
C THR A 617 -32.07 0.44 29.93
N ARG A 618 -31.60 1.43 29.15
CA ARG A 618 -31.82 2.86 29.36
C ARG A 618 -31.88 3.60 28.03
N THR A 619 -32.78 4.58 27.95
CA THR A 619 -32.80 5.57 26.87
C THR A 619 -32.48 6.95 27.43
N THR A 620 -31.61 7.70 26.74
CA THR A 620 -31.27 9.09 27.07
C THR A 620 -31.65 9.99 25.90
N ASN A 621 -32.55 10.93 26.14
CA ASN A 621 -33.04 11.89 25.15
C ASN A 621 -33.45 13.20 25.85
N ALA A 622 -33.53 14.30 25.11
CA ALA A 622 -34.22 15.48 25.60
C ALA A 622 -35.74 15.21 25.62
N ALA A 623 -36.45 15.77 26.60
CA ALA A 623 -37.90 15.61 26.72
C ALA A 623 -38.63 16.02 25.44
N GLY A 624 -39.53 15.16 24.96
CA GLY A 624 -40.29 15.39 23.72
C GLY A 624 -39.47 15.30 22.44
N GLN A 625 -38.24 14.77 22.52
CA GLN A 625 -37.41 14.46 21.36
C GLN A 625 -37.20 12.95 21.20
N GLY A 626 -36.81 12.56 19.99
CA GLY A 626 -36.50 11.18 19.65
C GLY A 626 -37.74 10.34 19.32
N LYS A 627 -37.59 9.43 18.37
CA LYS A 627 -38.67 8.55 17.90
C LYS A 627 -38.21 7.11 17.84
N ILE A 628 -39.07 6.19 18.29
CA ILE A 628 -38.89 4.75 18.06
C ILE A 628 -39.99 4.26 17.13
N ILE A 629 -39.64 3.42 16.17
CA ILE A 629 -40.55 2.90 15.15
C ILE A 629 -40.48 1.38 15.17
N PHE A 630 -41.58 0.73 15.53
CA PHE A 630 -41.78 -0.70 15.31
C PHE A 630 -42.27 -0.92 13.89
N ASN A 631 -41.38 -1.29 12.97
CA ASN A 631 -41.71 -1.42 11.56
C ASN A 631 -41.49 -2.85 11.05
N PRO A 632 -42.55 -3.67 11.00
CA PRO A 632 -42.44 -5.05 10.62
C PRO A 632 -42.15 -5.26 9.10
N VAL A 633 -41.01 -5.88 8.74
CA VAL A 633 -40.64 -6.20 7.33
C VAL A 633 -40.92 -7.67 6.88
N VAL A 634 -41.06 -8.64 7.80
CA VAL A 634 -41.30 -10.09 7.57
C VAL A 634 -42.39 -10.67 8.52
N ASN A 635 -42.82 -11.93 8.39
CA ASN A 635 -43.94 -12.49 9.19
C ASN A 635 -43.57 -12.86 10.64
N ASN A 636 -43.16 -11.92 11.50
CA ASN A 636 -42.79 -12.21 12.90
C ASN A 636 -43.25 -11.09 13.88
N ASN A 637 -43.11 -11.31 15.19
CA ASN A 637 -43.40 -10.28 16.22
C ASN A 637 -42.12 -9.53 16.61
N THR A 638 -42.26 -8.33 17.16
CA THR A 638 -41.15 -7.68 17.88
C THR A 638 -41.24 -8.03 19.36
N THR A 639 -40.14 -8.39 19.99
CA THR A 639 -40.10 -8.70 21.43
C THR A 639 -39.21 -7.71 22.15
N LEU A 640 -39.73 -7.04 23.17
CA LEU A 640 -38.92 -6.29 24.12
C LEU A 640 -38.54 -7.23 25.27
N ALA A 641 -37.25 -7.46 25.44
CA ALA A 641 -36.72 -8.32 26.50
C ALA A 641 -36.93 -7.67 27.88
N ALA A 642 -36.87 -8.50 28.92
CA ALA A 642 -37.08 -8.06 30.30
C ALA A 642 -36.11 -6.91 30.68
N GLY A 643 -36.65 -5.90 31.36
CA GLY A 643 -35.91 -4.70 31.77
C GLY A 643 -35.69 -3.66 30.67
N THR A 644 -36.37 -3.75 29.53
CA THR A 644 -36.28 -2.74 28.47
C THR A 644 -36.97 -1.43 28.86
N ASN A 645 -36.28 -0.29 28.69
CA ASN A 645 -36.78 1.06 28.95
C ASN A 645 -36.63 1.95 27.72
N LEU A 646 -37.76 2.25 27.08
CA LEU A 646 -37.84 3.14 25.93
C LEU A 646 -38.32 4.52 26.38
N GLY A 647 -37.41 5.50 26.38
CA GLY A 647 -37.62 6.79 27.04
C GLY A 647 -37.57 6.71 28.58
N SER A 648 -37.88 7.82 29.25
CA SER A 648 -37.98 7.87 30.72
C SER A 648 -39.13 8.75 31.19
N ALA A 649 -39.54 8.61 32.46
CA ALA A 649 -40.58 9.46 33.04
C ALA A 649 -40.22 10.96 33.03
N ALA A 650 -38.93 11.29 33.26
CA ALA A 650 -38.45 12.67 33.24
C ALA A 650 -38.31 13.23 31.82
N ASN A 651 -37.89 12.38 30.88
CA ASN A 651 -37.68 12.74 29.48
C ASN A 651 -38.38 11.70 28.58
N PRO A 652 -39.71 11.80 28.40
CA PRO A 652 -40.41 10.91 27.49
C PRO A 652 -39.97 11.17 26.05
N LEU A 653 -39.96 10.12 25.23
CA LEU A 653 -39.75 10.23 23.78
C LEU A 653 -40.85 11.10 23.14
N ALA A 654 -40.55 11.71 21.99
CA ALA A 654 -41.57 12.41 21.22
C ALA A 654 -42.69 11.44 20.80
N GLU A 655 -42.28 10.29 20.26
CA GLU A 655 -43.18 9.33 19.66
C GLU A 655 -42.64 7.90 19.72
N ILE A 656 -43.51 6.96 20.06
CA ILE A 656 -43.35 5.54 19.73
C ILE A 656 -44.39 5.20 18.66
N ASN A 657 -43.93 4.81 17.48
CA ASN A 657 -44.80 4.57 16.33
C ASN A 657 -44.82 3.09 15.94
N PHE A 658 -46.01 2.59 15.62
CA PHE A 658 -46.21 1.31 14.96
C PHE A 658 -46.38 1.58 13.45
N GLY A 659 -45.48 1.00 12.66
CA GLY A 659 -45.42 1.18 11.21
C GLY A 659 -46.65 0.61 10.49
N SER A 660 -46.61 0.67 9.16
CA SER A 660 -47.67 0.15 8.29
C SER A 660 -47.88 -1.36 8.47
N LYS A 661 -49.07 -1.86 8.10
CA LYS A 661 -49.33 -3.30 7.92
C LYS A 661 -48.27 -3.88 6.98
N GLY A 662 -47.41 -4.75 7.49
CA GLY A 662 -46.53 -5.57 6.66
C GLY A 662 -47.31 -6.67 5.94
N ALA A 663 -46.72 -7.85 5.78
CA ALA A 663 -47.43 -9.04 5.28
C ALA A 663 -48.50 -9.58 6.26
N HIS A 664 -48.48 -9.15 7.54
CA HIS A 664 -49.56 -9.36 8.51
C HIS A 664 -50.52 -8.18 8.57
N ALA A 665 -51.77 -8.47 8.95
CA ALA A 665 -52.79 -7.44 9.18
C ALA A 665 -52.51 -6.56 10.43
N ASP A 666 -51.47 -6.88 11.23
CA ASP A 666 -51.15 -6.24 12.50
C ASP A 666 -49.64 -6.28 12.83
N THR A 667 -49.17 -5.34 13.65
CA THR A 667 -47.83 -5.28 14.24
C THR A 667 -47.91 -5.66 15.72
N VAL A 668 -47.39 -6.84 16.09
CA VAL A 668 -47.47 -7.33 17.47
C VAL A 668 -46.18 -7.04 18.24
N LEU A 669 -46.33 -6.40 19.39
CA LEU A 669 -45.26 -6.15 20.36
C LEU A 669 -45.42 -7.07 21.57
N ASN A 670 -44.54 -8.06 21.68
CA ASN A 670 -44.42 -8.88 22.89
C ASN A 670 -43.61 -8.11 23.92
N VAL A 671 -44.14 -7.98 25.13
CA VAL A 671 -43.56 -7.16 26.18
C VAL A 671 -43.09 -8.06 27.32
N GLY A 672 -41.77 -8.07 27.53
CA GLY A 672 -41.11 -8.79 28.61
C GLY A 672 -41.40 -8.22 30.00
N GLU A 673 -40.89 -8.88 31.03
CA GLU A 673 -41.04 -8.42 32.42
C GLU A 673 -40.34 -7.07 32.66
N GLY A 674 -41.00 -6.14 33.35
CA GLY A 674 -40.37 -4.89 33.77
C GLY A 674 -40.09 -3.91 32.63
N VAL A 675 -40.77 -4.05 31.50
CA VAL A 675 -40.62 -3.17 30.34
C VAL A 675 -41.41 -1.88 30.55
N ASN A 676 -40.78 -0.75 30.26
CA ASN A 676 -41.39 0.56 30.37
C ASN A 676 -41.29 1.35 29.06
N LEU A 677 -42.43 1.87 28.61
CA LEU A 677 -42.56 2.71 27.43
C LEU A 677 -42.96 4.12 27.87
N TYR A 678 -42.10 5.10 27.64
CA TYR A 678 -42.34 6.51 27.95
C TYR A 678 -42.25 7.35 26.69
N ALA A 679 -43.40 7.78 26.18
CA ALA A 679 -43.50 8.71 25.06
C ALA A 679 -44.60 9.74 25.30
N THR A 680 -44.57 10.83 24.55
CA THR A 680 -45.69 11.79 24.52
C THR A 680 -46.87 11.19 23.77
N ASN A 681 -46.59 10.59 22.61
CA ASN A 681 -47.57 9.90 21.78
C ASN A 681 -47.11 8.48 21.46
N ILE A 682 -48.03 7.54 21.53
CA ILE A 682 -47.85 6.19 21.01
C ILE A 682 -48.87 6.00 19.89
N THR A 683 -48.38 5.92 18.66
CA THR A 683 -49.18 6.08 17.44
C THR A 683 -49.08 4.86 16.55
N THR A 684 -50.00 4.76 15.60
CA THR A 684 -49.99 3.73 14.56
C THR A 684 -50.28 4.34 13.21
N THR A 685 -49.69 3.79 12.16
CA THR A 685 -49.77 4.31 10.79
C THR A 685 -51.10 3.94 10.12
N ASP A 686 -51.66 2.78 10.48
CA ASP A 686 -52.90 2.24 9.92
C ASP A 686 -53.89 1.88 11.04
N ALA A 687 -55.18 1.93 10.74
CA ALA A 687 -56.22 1.41 11.64
C ALA A 687 -56.06 -0.11 11.87
N ASN A 688 -56.27 -0.57 13.10
CA ASN A 688 -56.11 -1.96 13.53
C ASN A 688 -54.66 -2.46 13.40
N VAL A 689 -53.68 -1.59 13.64
CA VAL A 689 -52.26 -1.96 13.73
C VAL A 689 -51.69 -1.54 15.07
N GLY A 690 -50.91 -2.44 15.67
CA GLY A 690 -50.33 -2.28 16.99
C GLY A 690 -51.13 -3.10 17.99
N SER A 691 -50.65 -4.30 18.30
CA SER A 691 -51.13 -5.08 19.43
C SER A 691 -50.05 -5.20 20.50
N PHE A 692 -50.46 -5.09 21.75
CA PHE A 692 -49.57 -5.30 22.90
C PHE A 692 -49.87 -6.65 23.54
N VAL A 693 -48.83 -7.47 23.72
CA VAL A 693 -48.91 -8.77 24.39
C VAL A 693 -47.99 -8.77 25.60
N PHE A 694 -48.58 -8.71 26.79
CA PHE A 694 -47.90 -8.73 28.08
C PHE A 694 -48.05 -10.12 28.71
N ASN A 695 -47.18 -11.06 28.34
CA ASN A 695 -47.27 -12.45 28.77
C ASN A 695 -46.06 -12.94 29.58
N ALA A 696 -45.14 -12.05 29.95
CA ALA A 696 -43.92 -12.41 30.68
C ALA A 696 -44.05 -12.30 32.22
N GLY A 697 -45.13 -11.70 32.73
CA GLY A 697 -45.30 -11.40 34.15
C GLY A 697 -44.75 -10.03 34.57
N GLY A 698 -44.81 -9.77 35.87
CA GLY A 698 -44.25 -8.56 36.51
C GLY A 698 -45.04 -7.27 36.24
N LYS A 699 -44.37 -6.12 36.38
CA LYS A 699 -45.01 -4.79 36.26
C LYS A 699 -44.45 -4.03 35.06
N ASN A 700 -45.34 -3.54 34.20
CA ASN A 700 -45.01 -2.79 32.99
C ASN A 700 -45.70 -1.43 32.98
N ILE A 701 -45.06 -0.43 32.37
CA ILE A 701 -45.61 0.93 32.26
C ILE A 701 -45.71 1.32 30.79
N VAL A 702 -46.85 1.87 30.40
CA VAL A 702 -47.07 2.53 29.12
C VAL A 702 -47.55 3.96 29.38
N SER A 703 -46.67 4.91 29.10
CA SER A 703 -46.89 6.33 29.35
C SER A 703 -46.95 7.10 28.03
N GLY A 704 -47.96 7.97 27.92
CA GLY A 704 -48.27 8.73 26.73
C GLY A 704 -49.71 8.55 26.27
N THR A 705 -50.10 9.30 25.24
CA THR A 705 -51.41 9.09 24.58
C THR A 705 -51.28 7.95 23.57
N VAL A 706 -51.98 6.83 23.81
CA VAL A 706 -52.01 5.65 22.94
C VAL A 706 -53.19 5.72 21.99
N GLY A 707 -52.93 5.73 20.67
CA GLY A 707 -53.98 5.71 19.63
C GLY A 707 -54.75 7.02 19.45
N GLY A 708 -54.22 8.15 19.91
CA GLY A 708 -54.91 9.45 19.93
C GLY A 708 -55.05 10.21 18.60
N GLN A 709 -54.61 9.64 17.46
CA GLN A 709 -54.78 10.27 16.15
C GLN A 709 -56.14 9.90 15.53
N GLN A 710 -56.85 10.88 14.97
CA GLN A 710 -58.14 10.63 14.29
C GLN A 710 -57.95 9.64 13.13
N GLY A 711 -58.64 8.49 13.21
CA GLY A 711 -58.71 7.49 12.14
C GLY A 711 -57.84 6.24 12.35
N ASN A 712 -56.76 6.31 13.14
CA ASN A 712 -55.77 5.23 13.26
C ASN A 712 -55.62 4.77 14.72
N LYS A 713 -56.51 3.86 15.14
CA LYS A 713 -56.54 3.27 16.49
C LYS A 713 -55.80 1.91 16.51
N PHE A 714 -55.23 1.57 17.66
CA PHE A 714 -54.50 0.33 17.91
C PHE A 714 -55.41 -0.91 17.83
N ASN A 715 -54.84 -2.10 17.65
CA ASN A 715 -55.63 -3.34 17.53
C ASN A 715 -56.00 -3.91 18.91
N THR A 716 -55.19 -4.77 19.52
CA THR A 716 -55.55 -5.50 20.75
C THR A 716 -54.57 -5.31 21.89
N VAL A 717 -55.02 -5.60 23.11
CA VAL A 717 -54.17 -5.70 24.30
C VAL A 717 -54.44 -7.03 24.99
N ALA A 718 -53.38 -7.80 25.26
CA ALA A 718 -53.48 -9.08 25.96
C ALA A 718 -52.54 -9.11 27.15
N LEU A 719 -53.03 -9.51 28.33
CA LEU A 719 -52.26 -9.69 29.56
C LEU A 719 -52.40 -11.13 30.05
N ASP A 720 -51.29 -11.73 30.45
CA ASP A 720 -51.23 -13.09 30.99
C ASP A 720 -50.12 -13.22 32.04
N ASN A 721 -49.99 -14.40 32.66
CA ASN A 721 -48.94 -14.78 33.61
C ASN A 721 -48.76 -13.79 34.79
N GLY A 722 -49.86 -13.32 35.37
CA GLY A 722 -49.84 -12.43 36.54
C GLY A 722 -49.25 -11.05 36.25
N THR A 723 -49.29 -10.59 34.99
CA THR A 723 -48.74 -9.30 34.60
C THR A 723 -49.60 -8.14 35.11
N THR A 724 -48.97 -7.09 35.61
CA THR A 724 -49.62 -5.78 35.82
C THR A 724 -49.12 -4.81 34.74
N VAL A 725 -50.01 -4.22 33.96
CA VAL A 725 -49.66 -3.12 33.03
C VAL A 725 -50.37 -1.84 33.45
N LYS A 726 -49.64 -0.72 33.46
CA LYS A 726 -50.19 0.60 33.77
C LYS A 726 -50.15 1.53 32.58
N PHE A 727 -51.32 1.91 32.08
CA PHE A 727 -51.48 2.99 31.11
C PHE A 727 -51.65 4.32 31.86
N LEU A 728 -50.66 5.21 31.75
CA LEU A 728 -50.65 6.49 32.44
C LEU A 728 -51.44 7.59 31.71
N GLY A 729 -51.50 7.53 30.37
CA GLY A 729 -52.25 8.49 29.55
C GLY A 729 -53.55 7.92 29.01
N ASN A 730 -54.17 8.65 28.07
CA ASN A 730 -55.34 8.17 27.35
C ASN A 730 -54.95 6.99 26.45
N ALA A 731 -55.80 5.97 26.36
CA ALA A 731 -55.54 4.81 25.51
C ALA A 731 -56.75 4.43 24.67
N THR A 732 -56.54 4.27 23.37
CA THR A 732 -57.59 3.98 22.38
C THR A 732 -57.22 2.77 21.52
N PHE A 733 -58.05 1.74 21.62
CA PHE A 733 -57.96 0.49 20.87
C PHE A 733 -59.26 0.27 20.07
N ASN A 734 -59.14 -0.36 18.91
CA ASN A 734 -60.23 -0.82 18.07
C ASN A 734 -60.63 -2.26 18.40
N GLY A 735 -59.73 -3.06 18.94
CA GLY A 735 -59.97 -4.47 19.24
C GLY A 735 -60.20 -4.71 20.72
N ASN A 736 -60.07 -5.98 21.10
CA ASN A 736 -60.37 -6.47 22.43
C ASN A 736 -59.19 -6.26 23.38
N THR A 737 -59.54 -6.07 24.66
CA THR A 737 -58.62 -6.18 25.79
C THR A 737 -58.90 -7.49 26.53
N THR A 738 -57.91 -8.38 26.58
CA THR A 738 -58.02 -9.71 27.20
C THR A 738 -57.07 -9.82 28.39
N ILE A 739 -57.57 -10.27 29.54
CA ILE A 739 -56.80 -10.36 30.79
C ILE A 739 -56.90 -11.78 31.38
N ALA A 740 -55.78 -12.46 31.58
CA ALA A 740 -55.74 -13.84 32.09
C ALA A 740 -54.75 -14.00 33.26
N ALA A 741 -54.79 -15.15 33.92
CA ALA A 741 -53.86 -15.61 34.93
C ALA A 741 -53.55 -14.59 36.04
N ASN A 742 -54.59 -14.02 36.66
CA ASN A 742 -54.52 -13.01 37.73
C ASN A 742 -53.77 -11.72 37.32
N SER A 743 -53.75 -11.41 36.02
CA SER A 743 -53.16 -10.16 35.53
C SER A 743 -54.03 -8.95 35.85
N THR A 744 -53.41 -7.77 35.91
CA THR A 744 -54.05 -6.49 36.28
C THR A 744 -53.80 -5.43 35.21
N LEU A 745 -54.89 -4.84 34.69
CA LEU A 745 -54.84 -3.66 33.83
C LEU A 745 -55.11 -2.40 34.67
N GLN A 746 -54.11 -1.53 34.81
CA GLN A 746 -54.24 -0.24 35.47
C GLN A 746 -54.43 0.90 34.47
N ILE A 747 -55.49 1.69 34.62
CA ILE A 747 -55.88 2.78 33.70
C ILE A 747 -55.89 4.09 34.49
N SER A 748 -55.11 5.09 34.03
CA SER A 748 -55.02 6.40 34.70
C SER A 748 -55.65 7.55 33.89
N GLY A 749 -56.03 7.33 32.63
CA GLY A 749 -56.66 8.30 31.73
C GLY A 749 -57.93 7.75 31.05
N ASN A 750 -58.41 8.45 30.02
CA ASN A 750 -59.55 7.95 29.24
C ASN A 750 -59.18 6.65 28.51
N TYR A 751 -60.10 5.69 28.51
CA TYR A 751 -59.88 4.39 27.91
C TYR A 751 -60.97 4.09 26.88
N THR A 752 -60.60 3.64 25.69
CA THR A 752 -61.54 3.23 24.64
C THR A 752 -61.09 1.90 24.06
N ALA A 753 -62.00 0.93 23.99
CA ALA A 753 -61.78 -0.38 23.37
C ALA A 753 -63.10 -0.91 22.80
N ASP A 754 -63.07 -2.00 22.02
CA ASP A 754 -64.32 -2.68 21.61
C ASP A 754 -64.93 -3.48 22.76
N PHE A 755 -64.08 -4.16 23.53
CA PHE A 755 -64.47 -5.10 24.59
C PHE A 755 -63.35 -5.25 25.62
N VAL A 756 -63.70 -5.50 26.88
CA VAL A 756 -62.77 -5.89 27.96
C VAL A 756 -63.29 -7.16 28.62
N ALA A 757 -62.45 -8.20 28.71
CA ALA A 757 -62.81 -9.41 29.48
C ALA A 757 -61.60 -10.11 30.09
N SER A 758 -61.92 -10.97 31.05
CA SER A 758 -61.00 -12.02 31.44
C SER A 758 -61.20 -13.28 30.62
N ALA A 759 -60.12 -13.89 30.15
CA ALA A 759 -60.18 -15.16 29.43
C ALA A 759 -60.49 -16.37 30.34
N ASP A 760 -60.12 -16.29 31.62
CA ASP A 760 -60.17 -17.39 32.59
C ASP A 760 -60.90 -17.03 33.90
N GLY A 761 -61.55 -15.86 33.95
CA GLY A 761 -62.26 -15.38 35.13
C GLY A 761 -61.37 -14.79 36.23
N THR A 762 -60.07 -14.61 35.99
CA THR A 762 -59.11 -14.18 37.03
C THR A 762 -58.58 -12.75 36.87
N GLY A 763 -58.87 -12.11 35.73
CA GLY A 763 -58.36 -10.80 35.36
C GLY A 763 -58.93 -9.65 36.19
N ILE A 764 -58.10 -8.63 36.44
CA ILE A 764 -58.40 -7.48 37.28
C ILE A 764 -58.27 -6.20 36.44
N VAL A 765 -59.22 -5.27 36.60
CA VAL A 765 -59.11 -3.91 36.07
C VAL A 765 -59.08 -2.94 37.24
N GLU A 766 -58.10 -2.03 37.26
CA GLU A 766 -57.97 -1.00 38.28
C GLU A 766 -57.88 0.39 37.64
N PHE A 767 -58.77 1.28 38.06
CA PHE A 767 -58.75 2.68 37.64
C PHE A 767 -57.97 3.49 38.67
N VAL A 768 -56.79 3.98 38.31
CA VAL A 768 -55.87 4.72 39.18
C VAL A 768 -55.83 6.18 38.72
N ASN A 769 -56.88 6.94 39.01
CA ASN A 769 -57.14 8.24 38.40
C ASN A 769 -57.00 9.41 39.38
N THR A 770 -56.42 10.51 38.93
CA THR A 770 -56.36 11.78 39.70
C THR A 770 -57.46 12.77 39.32
N GLY A 771 -58.24 12.46 38.27
CA GLY A 771 -59.38 13.23 37.79
C GLY A 771 -60.41 12.34 37.09
N PRO A 772 -61.55 12.87 36.61
CA PRO A 772 -62.56 12.06 35.93
C PRO A 772 -62.00 11.32 34.72
N ILE A 773 -62.37 10.07 34.54
CA ILE A 773 -62.02 9.26 33.37
C ILE A 773 -63.28 8.73 32.69
N ASN A 774 -63.27 8.71 31.36
CA ASN A 774 -64.33 8.09 30.56
C ASN A 774 -63.82 6.75 30.02
N VAL A 775 -64.61 5.70 30.22
CA VAL A 775 -64.34 4.36 29.68
C VAL A 775 -65.39 4.03 28.63
N THR A 776 -64.97 3.98 27.36
CA THR A 776 -65.88 3.70 26.23
C THR A 776 -65.64 2.30 25.68
N LEU A 777 -66.65 1.44 25.75
CA LEU A 777 -66.62 0.07 25.22
C LEU A 777 -67.60 -0.06 24.05
N ASN A 778 -67.12 -0.06 22.81
CA ASN A 778 -67.96 0.14 21.62
C ASN A 778 -68.88 -1.05 21.29
N LYS A 779 -68.49 -2.27 21.66
CA LYS A 779 -69.17 -3.52 21.25
C LYS A 779 -69.47 -4.44 22.44
N GLN A 780 -69.45 -3.92 23.67
CA GLN A 780 -69.75 -4.67 24.88
C GLN A 780 -71.25 -4.99 24.96
N ALA A 781 -71.65 -6.17 24.47
CA ALA A 781 -73.06 -6.59 24.41
C ALA A 781 -73.56 -7.35 25.65
N VAL A 782 -72.67 -7.73 26.57
CA VAL A 782 -72.96 -8.45 27.84
C VAL A 782 -72.32 -7.68 29.01
N PRO A 783 -72.84 -7.78 30.25
CA PRO A 783 -72.19 -7.14 31.39
C PRO A 783 -70.74 -7.65 31.55
N VAL A 784 -69.89 -6.91 32.26
CA VAL A 784 -68.46 -7.20 32.45
C VAL A 784 -68.25 -8.41 33.41
N ASP A 785 -69.06 -9.46 33.27
CA ASP A 785 -69.24 -10.56 34.24
C ASP A 785 -68.08 -11.57 34.27
N ALA A 786 -67.09 -11.42 33.38
CA ALA A 786 -65.93 -12.31 33.33
C ALA A 786 -64.73 -11.78 34.12
N LEU A 787 -64.73 -10.55 34.66
CA LEU A 787 -63.60 -10.06 35.47
C LEU A 787 -63.68 -10.55 36.92
N LYS A 788 -62.52 -10.85 37.52
CA LYS A 788 -62.42 -11.18 38.95
C LYS A 788 -62.75 -9.97 39.82
N GLN A 789 -62.27 -8.80 39.42
CA GLN A 789 -62.39 -7.57 40.18
C GLN A 789 -62.28 -6.34 39.28
N ILE A 790 -63.13 -5.34 39.55
CA ILE A 790 -62.97 -3.96 39.09
C ILE A 790 -62.75 -3.10 40.32
N THR A 791 -61.65 -2.36 40.36
CA THR A 791 -61.31 -1.45 41.46
C THR A 791 -61.23 -0.02 40.94
N VAL A 792 -61.80 0.93 41.68
CA VAL A 792 -61.63 2.37 41.43
C VAL A 792 -60.84 2.96 42.59
N SER A 793 -59.64 3.46 42.31
CA SER A 793 -58.72 4.03 43.28
C SER A 793 -58.33 5.47 42.85
N GLY A 794 -58.98 6.46 43.46
CA GLY A 794 -58.74 7.87 43.13
C GLY A 794 -59.90 8.80 43.52
N PRO A 795 -59.68 10.13 43.57
CA PRO A 795 -60.74 11.10 43.83
C PRO A 795 -61.64 11.39 42.63
N GLY A 796 -61.30 10.92 41.43
CA GLY A 796 -62.05 11.19 40.20
C GLY A 796 -63.17 10.17 39.94
N ASN A 797 -64.24 10.61 39.30
CA ASN A 797 -65.31 9.72 38.85
C ASN A 797 -64.88 8.87 37.65
N VAL A 798 -65.33 7.63 37.58
CA VAL A 798 -65.23 6.75 36.40
C VAL A 798 -66.61 6.66 35.77
N VAL A 799 -66.73 7.06 34.50
CA VAL A 799 -67.99 7.04 33.73
C VAL A 799 -67.93 6.03 32.61
#